data_AF-A0A430C9P1-F1
#
_entry.id   AF-A0A430C9P1-F1
#
_cell.length_a   1.000
_cell.length_b   1.000
_cell.length_c   1.000
_cell.angle_alpha   90.00
_cell.angle_beta   90.00
_cell.angle_gamma   90.00
#
_symmetry.space_group_name_H-M   'P 1'
#
loop_
_entity.id
_entity.type
_entity.pdbx_description
1 polymer ?
#
loop_
_entity_poly.entity_id
_entity_poly.type
_entity_poly.pdbx_seq_one_letter_code
_entity_poly.pdbx_strand_id
1 'polypeptide(L)'
;MRHALSLLLASTACIAAPAFAQDMAPAADAAADADSAGIIVFGRGETRQVQEITTRDLVTLTPGTNALKAIEKLPSVNFQSSDPFGSYEWSQRVSIRSFNQNQLGFTFDGIPLGDMSYGNHNGLHITRAISSENIGTVRVSQGSGSLGTQSTGNLGGTVETFSMDPADALGAQGNLTYGSDETWRAFARLNMGSADGIRGYVSYAYGSTDKWKGQGTQDQHMVNAKVVIPVGEGKLDGWLSYSDRREQDYQDMSMDMINRLGWKWDNTSPDYAKAVLYADIGNNRGETGAPVSNAAAGTVYPDNVTSVWDAYYDAAGLREDWLGAIGYSTPLGDHANFKIKGYYHNNSGMGLWATPSVPSPTGGSPLSIRTTEYDMDRIGAFGSVDATIGIQTLEAGAWYENNKFNQARRFYAFKSRTEAGLSFRDYPKNPFATQWEFDFTTDTIQYYVRDKIDLGMLTINLGWKGFKVTNEAEAVVSSSFPEGKIKAEDWFQPHAGFAVELSPEAEIFGGFTQVTKAFASATTTGPFSTNQAGFDQIRDDLKPESSDTYELGLRYNSSRFNGTLGAYLVSFRNRLLAVQVGSPILGLASALQNVGNVRAVGIEAAGDLKLGQGFGLYASYSYTDATYRDDVLNSSDGTLVAAIKGKTVVDSPKHMLRGELNYDQGPLFGRIGANYMSKRYYSYTNDASVDGRVIVDASIGYRITDQIEVQLNASNLFDKKYISTIGSGGFGNSGDAQTLLIGAPQQFFVTLKAGF
;
A
#
# COMPACT_ATOMS: atom_id res chain seq x y z
N MET A 1 3.89 -31.48 -32.54
CA MET A 1 3.48 -32.80 -32.01
C MET A 1 3.68 -32.74 -30.50
N ARG A 2 2.82 -32.16 -29.66
CA ARG A 2 1.39 -32.40 -29.39
C ARG A 2 1.09 -33.88 -29.14
N HIS A 3 1.21 -34.30 -27.88
CA HIS A 3 0.40 -35.26 -27.10
C HIS A 3 1.28 -35.94 -26.03
N ALA A 4 1.14 -35.54 -24.76
CA ALA A 4 1.37 -36.39 -23.58
C ALA A 4 1.19 -35.57 -22.29
N LEU A 5 -0.02 -35.61 -21.72
CA LEU A 5 -0.33 -35.76 -20.29
C LEU A 5 -1.74 -35.19 -20.04
N SER A 6 -2.73 -36.05 -20.20
CA SER A 6 -4.08 -35.84 -19.70
C SER A 6 -4.63 -37.24 -19.45
N LEU A 7 -4.55 -37.73 -18.22
CA LEU A 7 -5.32 -38.87 -17.68
C LEU A 7 -4.76 -39.25 -16.31
N LEU A 8 -5.46 -38.85 -15.25
CA LEU A 8 -5.67 -39.65 -14.02
C LEU A 8 -6.58 -38.84 -13.07
N LEU A 9 -7.89 -38.88 -13.33
CA LEU A 9 -8.93 -38.56 -12.36
C LEU A 9 -10.21 -39.26 -12.83
N ALA A 10 -10.36 -40.54 -12.49
CA ALA A 10 -11.65 -41.21 -12.43
C ALA A 10 -11.53 -42.53 -11.65
N SER A 11 -12.54 -42.78 -10.83
CA SER A 11 -12.88 -44.03 -10.14
C SER A 11 -12.02 -44.45 -8.94
N THR A 12 -12.55 -44.23 -7.74
CA THR A 12 -13.10 -45.33 -6.93
C THR A 12 -14.03 -44.80 -5.84
N ALA A 13 -15.33 -44.97 -6.06
CA ALA A 13 -16.32 -45.11 -5.00
C ALA A 13 -16.38 -46.61 -4.65
N CYS A 14 -16.32 -46.95 -3.36
CA CYS A 14 -17.02 -48.11 -2.79
C CYS A 14 -16.87 -48.20 -1.25
N ILE A 15 -18.04 -48.21 -0.61
CA ILE A 15 -18.46 -49.01 0.56
C ILE A 15 -17.92 -48.61 1.94
N ALA A 16 -18.86 -48.10 2.73
CA ALA A 16 -18.79 -47.89 4.17
C ALA A 16 -18.83 -49.22 4.95
N ALA A 17 -18.07 -49.28 6.04
CA ALA A 17 -18.33 -50.09 7.22
C ALA A 17 -17.96 -49.26 8.46
N PRO A 18 -18.74 -49.35 9.57
CA PRO A 18 -18.62 -48.43 10.69
C PRO A 18 -17.48 -48.86 11.63
N ALA A 19 -16.69 -47.90 12.11
CA ALA A 19 -15.83 -48.11 13.27
C ALA A 19 -15.91 -46.90 14.20
N PHE A 20 -16.08 -47.24 15.47
CA PHE A 20 -16.45 -46.44 16.62
C PHE A 20 -15.69 -45.13 16.84
N ALA A 21 -16.45 -44.16 17.34
CA ALA A 21 -16.06 -42.83 17.75
C ALA A 21 -14.98 -42.81 18.85
N GLN A 22 -14.12 -41.79 18.77
CA GLN A 22 -13.48 -41.21 19.94
C GLN A 22 -13.53 -39.69 19.75
N ASP A 23 -14.30 -39.03 20.61
CA ASP A 23 -14.60 -37.59 20.56
C ASP A 23 -13.32 -36.74 20.53
N MET A 24 -13.13 -35.98 19.44
CA MET A 24 -12.27 -34.81 19.44
C MET A 24 -13.15 -33.59 19.67
N ALA A 25 -13.01 -32.99 20.85
CA ALA A 25 -13.66 -31.75 21.22
C ALA A 25 -13.32 -30.64 20.20
N PRO A 26 -14.29 -29.80 19.79
CA PRO A 26 -14.05 -28.71 18.86
C PRO A 26 -13.11 -27.66 19.46
N ALA A 27 -12.26 -27.12 18.59
CA ALA A 27 -11.25 -26.10 18.86
C ALA A 27 -11.85 -24.86 19.55
N ALA A 28 -11.86 -24.87 20.88
CA ALA A 28 -12.12 -23.72 21.74
C ALA A 28 -10.83 -23.06 22.28
N ASP A 29 -9.65 -23.63 21.97
CA ASP A 29 -8.36 -23.19 22.53
C ASP A 29 -7.76 -21.93 21.86
N ALA A 30 -8.32 -21.46 20.75
CA ALA A 30 -7.81 -20.25 20.09
C ALA A 30 -8.09 -18.95 20.87
N ALA A 31 -9.02 -18.96 21.84
CA ALA A 31 -9.33 -17.80 22.67
C ALA A 31 -8.51 -17.75 23.97
N ALA A 32 -8.04 -18.90 24.48
CA ALA A 32 -7.28 -18.97 25.73
C ALA A 32 -5.78 -18.67 25.54
N ASP A 33 -5.24 -18.81 24.32
CA ASP A 33 -3.83 -18.57 24.02
C ASP A 33 -3.50 -17.09 23.67
N ALA A 34 -4.52 -16.23 23.61
CA ALA A 34 -4.37 -14.80 23.33
C ALA A 34 -3.73 -14.02 24.50
N ASP A 35 -3.84 -14.52 25.74
CA ASP A 35 -3.18 -13.93 26.91
C ASP A 35 -1.69 -14.34 27.03
N SER A 36 -1.26 -15.39 26.31
CA SER A 36 0.11 -15.93 26.30
C SER A 36 0.90 -15.63 25.02
N ALA A 37 0.24 -15.31 23.91
CA ALA A 37 0.89 -15.02 22.63
C ALA A 37 1.74 -13.73 22.67
N GLY A 38 2.95 -13.78 22.08
CA GLY A 38 3.81 -12.61 21.94
C GLY A 38 3.18 -11.52 21.06
N ILE A 39 3.78 -10.32 21.10
CA ILE A 39 3.29 -9.11 20.42
C ILE A 39 3.23 -9.30 18.89
N ILE A 40 4.09 -10.16 18.34
CA ILE A 40 4.11 -10.61 16.96
C ILE A 40 3.97 -12.12 16.93
N VAL A 41 3.02 -12.61 16.14
CA VAL A 41 2.81 -14.05 15.95
C VAL A 41 3.55 -14.48 14.69
N PHE A 42 4.48 -15.42 14.84
CA PHE A 42 5.10 -16.13 13.72
C PHE A 42 4.27 -17.38 13.44
N GLY A 43 3.74 -17.52 12.22
CA GLY A 43 2.80 -18.59 11.86
C GLY A 43 3.40 -19.99 11.98
N ARG A 44 3.16 -20.70 13.09
CA ARG A 44 3.51 -22.11 13.28
C ARG A 44 2.67 -22.98 12.34
N GLY A 45 3.26 -23.97 11.69
CA GLY A 45 2.59 -24.82 10.70
C GLY A 45 2.41 -24.17 9.33
N GLU A 46 2.92 -22.95 9.12
CA GLU A 46 2.92 -22.28 7.82
C GLU A 46 4.16 -22.68 7.01
N THR A 47 3.98 -23.03 5.74
CA THR A 47 5.11 -23.37 4.86
C THR A 47 5.84 -22.15 4.29
N ARG A 48 5.53 -20.95 4.79
CA ARG A 48 6.05 -19.65 4.33
C ARG A 48 6.15 -18.64 5.46
N GLN A 49 6.96 -17.59 5.31
CA GLN A 49 7.07 -16.56 6.35
C GLN A 49 5.80 -15.70 6.47
N VAL A 50 5.05 -15.91 7.55
CA VAL A 50 3.87 -15.13 7.94
C VAL A 50 4.13 -14.44 9.27
N GLN A 51 3.86 -13.14 9.31
CA GLN A 51 4.00 -12.31 10.50
C GLN A 51 2.72 -11.52 10.72
N GLU A 52 2.22 -11.52 11.95
CA GLU A 52 1.03 -10.78 12.34
C GLU A 52 1.33 -9.72 13.39
N ILE A 53 0.75 -8.54 13.18
CA ILE A 53 0.71 -7.46 14.16
C ILE A 53 -0.71 -7.37 14.69
N THR A 54 -0.84 -7.54 16.02
CA THR A 54 -2.12 -7.58 16.72
C THR A 54 -2.53 -6.19 17.22
N THR A 55 -3.77 -6.06 17.71
CA THR A 55 -4.31 -4.81 18.28
C THR A 55 -3.43 -4.24 19.39
N ARG A 56 -2.83 -5.10 20.25
CA ARG A 56 -1.92 -4.67 21.32
C ARG A 56 -0.74 -3.87 20.75
N ASP A 57 -0.34 -4.23 19.54
CA ASP A 57 0.65 -3.56 18.71
C ASP A 57 0.30 -2.11 18.42
N LEU A 58 -0.84 -2.04 17.72
CA LEU A 58 -1.39 -0.85 17.11
C LEU A 58 -1.77 0.21 18.14
N VAL A 59 -2.29 -0.18 19.31
CA VAL A 59 -2.75 0.77 20.34
C VAL A 59 -1.63 1.51 21.06
N THR A 60 -0.38 1.03 20.96
CA THR A 60 0.81 1.70 21.52
C THR A 60 1.42 2.74 20.57
N LEU A 61 0.97 2.75 19.31
CA LEU A 61 1.25 3.79 18.33
C LEU A 61 0.32 4.99 18.57
N THR A 62 0.65 6.13 17.96
CA THR A 62 -0.24 7.29 17.99
C THR A 62 -1.54 6.95 17.26
N PRO A 63 -2.73 7.21 17.83
CA PRO A 63 -3.99 7.01 17.12
C PRO A 63 -4.00 7.71 15.77
N GLY A 64 -4.55 7.05 14.75
CA GLY A 64 -4.49 7.54 13.37
C GLY A 64 -3.24 7.11 12.60
N THR A 65 -2.30 6.43 13.26
CA THR A 65 -1.17 5.82 12.54
C THR A 65 -1.69 4.80 11.53
N ASN A 66 -1.22 4.94 10.29
CA ASN A 66 -1.54 4.05 9.20
C ASN A 66 -1.09 2.61 9.49
N ALA A 67 -1.93 1.63 9.16
CA ALA A 67 -1.63 0.21 9.28
C ALA A 67 -0.33 -0.21 8.56
N LEU A 68 -0.03 0.41 7.41
CA LEU A 68 1.21 0.15 6.67
C LEU A 68 2.45 0.66 7.42
N LYS A 69 2.30 1.70 8.26
CA LYS A 69 3.38 2.15 9.15
C LYS A 69 3.60 1.18 10.31
N ALA A 70 2.54 0.54 10.81
CA ALA A 70 2.67 -0.43 11.89
C ALA A 70 3.54 -1.64 11.50
N ILE A 71 3.43 -2.11 10.24
CA ILE A 71 4.24 -3.22 9.72
C ILE A 71 5.70 -2.85 9.44
N GLU A 72 6.08 -1.58 9.57
CA GLU A 72 7.44 -1.10 9.34
C GLU A 72 8.48 -1.73 10.30
N LYS A 73 8.03 -2.28 11.43
CA LYS A 73 8.92 -3.00 12.35
C LYS A 73 9.36 -4.38 11.82
N LEU A 74 8.61 -4.98 10.90
CA LEU A 74 8.89 -6.30 10.37
C LEU A 74 10.14 -6.28 9.46
N PRO A 75 10.92 -7.37 9.39
CA PRO A 75 12.11 -7.44 8.55
C PRO A 75 11.73 -7.27 7.06
N SER A 76 12.63 -6.63 6.31
CA SER A 76 12.45 -6.32 4.88
C SER A 76 11.28 -5.41 4.53
N VAL A 77 10.54 -4.85 5.49
CA VAL A 77 9.50 -3.86 5.24
C VAL A 77 10.10 -2.46 5.30
N ASN A 78 10.09 -1.76 4.17
CA ASN A 78 10.44 -0.35 4.05
C ASN A 78 9.17 0.45 3.81
N PHE A 79 8.66 1.09 4.87
CA PHE A 79 7.58 2.09 4.78
C PHE A 79 8.16 3.50 4.83
N GLN A 80 7.63 4.39 4.01
CA GLN A 80 8.04 5.78 3.89
C GLN A 80 6.82 6.68 3.92
N SER A 81 6.95 7.81 4.60
CA SER A 81 6.01 8.93 4.52
C SER A 81 6.73 10.20 4.99
N SER A 82 6.31 11.37 4.49
CA SER A 82 6.78 12.69 4.92
C SER A 82 6.00 13.26 6.12
N ASP A 83 5.12 12.47 6.72
CA ASP A 83 4.29 12.81 7.89
C ASP A 83 4.42 11.75 9.01
N PRO A 84 4.14 12.09 10.27
CA PRO A 84 4.36 11.19 11.41
C PRO A 84 3.31 10.07 11.53
N PHE A 85 2.15 10.19 10.88
CA PHE A 85 1.09 9.18 10.94
C PHE A 85 1.22 8.17 9.79
N GLY A 86 1.97 8.54 8.75
CA GLY A 86 1.91 7.82 7.49
C GLY A 86 0.57 8.05 6.81
N SER A 87 -0.09 9.17 7.05
CA SER A 87 -1.41 9.46 6.49
C SER A 87 -1.32 10.03 5.09
N TYR A 88 -0.35 10.90 4.77
CA TYR A 88 -0.24 11.63 3.50
C TYR A 88 0.07 10.72 2.30
N GLU A 89 -0.95 10.41 1.49
CA GLU A 89 -0.93 9.32 0.49
C GLU A 89 0.06 9.56 -0.65
N TRP A 90 0.26 10.80 -1.11
CA TRP A 90 1.28 11.10 -2.13
C TRP A 90 2.70 10.68 -1.69
N SER A 91 3.02 10.83 -0.39
CA SER A 91 4.34 10.45 0.14
C SER A 91 4.48 8.98 0.51
N GLN A 92 3.37 8.24 0.60
CA GLN A 92 3.41 6.89 1.11
C GLN A 92 4.07 5.93 0.12
N ARG A 93 5.06 5.18 0.58
CA ARG A 93 5.64 4.08 -0.18
C ARG A 93 5.82 2.90 0.75
N VAL A 94 5.46 1.71 0.30
CA VAL A 94 5.80 0.45 0.96
C VAL A 94 6.54 -0.45 -0.01
N SER A 95 7.59 -1.10 0.48
CA SER A 95 8.24 -2.20 -0.22
C SER A 95 8.58 -3.32 0.74
N ILE A 96 8.50 -4.56 0.25
CA ILE A 96 8.81 -5.77 1.00
C ILE A 96 9.78 -6.58 0.17
N ARG A 97 10.94 -6.95 0.71
CA ARG A 97 11.99 -7.70 -0.04
C ARG A 97 12.37 -7.04 -1.38
N SER A 98 12.28 -5.71 -1.47
CA SER A 98 12.45 -4.90 -2.69
C SER A 98 11.39 -5.07 -3.78
N PHE A 99 10.29 -5.78 -3.51
CA PHE A 99 9.07 -5.61 -4.27
C PHE A 99 8.45 -4.28 -3.87
N ASN A 100 8.21 -3.41 -4.85
CA ASN A 100 7.56 -2.13 -4.61
C ASN A 100 6.05 -2.33 -4.36
N GLN A 101 5.39 -1.28 -3.92
CA GLN A 101 3.97 -1.33 -3.55
C GLN A 101 3.08 -1.96 -4.63
N ASN A 102 3.27 -1.60 -5.90
CA ASN A 102 2.44 -2.14 -6.98
C ASN A 102 2.75 -3.60 -7.36
N GLN A 103 3.63 -4.27 -6.63
CA GLN A 103 3.98 -5.68 -6.75
C GLN A 103 3.58 -6.49 -5.52
N LEU A 104 2.84 -5.86 -4.60
CA LEU A 104 2.28 -6.49 -3.42
C LEU A 104 0.76 -6.63 -3.61
N GLY A 105 0.19 -7.63 -2.95
CA GLY A 105 -1.26 -7.76 -2.79
C GLY A 105 -1.73 -7.03 -1.53
N PHE A 106 -2.86 -6.35 -1.61
CA PHE A 106 -3.49 -5.75 -0.44
C PHE A 106 -4.95 -6.16 -0.34
N THR A 107 -5.38 -6.54 0.86
CA THR A 107 -6.78 -6.88 1.13
C THR A 107 -7.25 -6.28 2.46
N PHE A 108 -8.57 -6.09 2.54
CA PHE A 108 -9.27 -5.74 3.78
C PHE A 108 -10.46 -6.68 3.98
N ASP A 109 -10.44 -7.50 5.03
CA ASP A 109 -11.43 -8.58 5.25
C ASP A 109 -11.66 -9.47 4.00
N GLY A 110 -10.59 -9.69 3.24
CA GLY A 110 -10.58 -10.40 1.95
C GLY A 110 -10.97 -9.56 0.72
N ILE A 111 -11.53 -8.36 0.91
CA ILE A 111 -11.85 -7.45 -0.19
C ILE A 111 -10.53 -6.99 -0.84
N PRO A 112 -10.36 -7.12 -2.16
CA PRO A 112 -9.15 -6.66 -2.85
C PRO A 112 -9.07 -5.13 -2.81
N LEU A 113 -7.92 -4.60 -2.39
CA LEU A 113 -7.67 -3.16 -2.32
C LEU A 113 -6.82 -2.63 -3.48
N GLY A 114 -6.60 -3.45 -4.51
CA GLY A 114 -5.78 -3.08 -5.67
C GLY A 114 -4.31 -2.95 -5.31
N ASP A 115 -3.63 -1.98 -5.90
CA ASP A 115 -2.21 -1.69 -5.63
C ASP A 115 -1.97 -0.50 -4.68
N MET A 116 -3.04 0.08 -4.13
CA MET A 116 -3.02 1.25 -3.23
C MET A 116 -2.29 2.48 -3.79
N SER A 117 -2.10 2.59 -5.10
CA SER A 117 -1.44 3.75 -5.71
C SER A 117 -2.20 5.05 -5.48
N TYR A 118 -1.48 6.17 -5.38
CA TYR A 118 -2.08 7.51 -5.22
C TYR A 118 -2.99 7.88 -6.41
N GLY A 119 -2.53 7.58 -7.64
CA GLY A 119 -3.33 7.61 -8.85
C GLY A 119 -4.14 6.33 -8.97
N ASN A 120 -5.13 6.17 -8.10
CA ASN A 120 -5.90 4.96 -7.95
C ASN A 120 -6.59 4.58 -9.28
N HIS A 121 -6.48 3.30 -9.67
CA HIS A 121 -7.10 2.76 -10.89
C HIS A 121 -7.77 1.39 -10.70
N ASN A 122 -7.48 0.68 -9.59
CA ASN A 122 -7.95 -0.68 -9.39
C ASN A 122 -8.32 -1.05 -7.94
N GLY A 123 -8.44 -0.09 -7.03
CA GLY A 123 -8.79 -0.40 -5.65
C GLY A 123 -8.95 0.79 -4.73
N LEU A 124 -8.41 0.70 -3.52
CA LEU A 124 -8.58 1.72 -2.48
C LEU A 124 -7.42 1.66 -1.49
N HIS A 125 -6.95 2.81 -1.02
CA HIS A 125 -5.94 2.85 0.02
C HIS A 125 -6.52 2.42 1.38
N ILE A 126 -5.76 1.67 2.21
CA ILE A 126 -6.29 1.13 3.47
C ILE A 126 -6.80 2.20 4.42
N THR A 127 -6.15 3.37 4.45
CA THR A 127 -6.55 4.53 5.27
C THR A 127 -7.90 5.13 4.88
N ARG A 128 -8.44 4.77 3.71
CA ARG A 128 -9.77 5.19 3.23
C ARG A 128 -10.81 4.07 3.38
N ALA A 129 -10.38 2.83 3.60
CA ALA A 129 -11.26 1.67 3.81
C ALA A 129 -11.66 1.47 5.28
N ILE A 130 -10.78 1.79 6.23
CA ILE A 130 -10.99 1.56 7.67
C ILE A 130 -10.16 2.50 8.55
N SER A 131 -10.73 2.93 9.69
CA SER A 131 -10.01 3.68 10.72
C SER A 131 -9.04 2.79 11.50
N SER A 132 -7.88 3.33 11.85
CA SER A 132 -6.83 2.60 12.60
C SER A 132 -7.35 1.94 13.89
N GLU A 133 -8.32 2.55 14.58
CA GLU A 133 -8.93 2.09 15.82
C GLU A 133 -9.89 0.92 15.65
N ASN A 134 -10.29 0.63 14.41
CA ASN A 134 -11.15 -0.50 14.05
C ASN A 134 -10.35 -1.67 13.47
N ILE A 135 -9.03 -1.56 13.34
CA ILE A 135 -8.17 -2.64 12.84
C ILE A 135 -7.89 -3.61 13.99
N GLY A 136 -8.19 -4.89 13.77
CA GLY A 136 -7.86 -5.96 14.71
C GLY A 136 -6.45 -6.50 14.48
N THR A 137 -6.13 -6.81 13.22
CA THR A 137 -4.85 -7.43 12.88
C THR A 137 -4.38 -6.98 11.51
N VAL A 138 -3.06 -6.84 11.35
CA VAL A 138 -2.40 -6.73 10.05
C VAL A 138 -1.47 -7.91 9.87
N ARG A 139 -1.69 -8.70 8.83
CA ARG A 139 -0.88 -9.87 8.48
C ARG A 139 -0.03 -9.56 7.27
N VAL A 140 1.27 -9.86 7.35
CA VAL A 140 2.19 -9.80 6.22
C VAL A 140 2.63 -11.22 5.87
N SER A 141 2.24 -11.65 4.68
CA SER A 141 2.65 -12.92 4.08
C SER A 141 3.70 -12.63 3.02
N GLN A 142 4.96 -13.00 3.30
CA GLN A 142 6.07 -12.78 2.37
C GLN A 142 6.23 -13.96 1.40
N GLY A 143 6.86 -13.69 0.24
CA GLY A 143 6.83 -14.57 -0.92
C GLY A 143 5.61 -14.26 -1.79
N SER A 144 5.18 -15.14 -2.69
CA SER A 144 3.81 -14.99 -3.19
C SER A 144 2.86 -15.05 -1.99
N GLY A 145 1.98 -14.08 -1.80
CA GLY A 145 1.07 -14.13 -0.66
C GLY A 145 0.13 -15.34 -0.68
N SER A 146 -0.84 -15.39 0.24
CA SER A 146 -1.78 -16.52 0.32
C SER A 146 -2.38 -16.84 -1.05
N LEU A 147 -2.43 -18.14 -1.42
CA LEU A 147 -3.06 -18.59 -2.67
C LEU A 147 -4.51 -18.07 -2.77
N GLY A 148 -5.18 -17.94 -1.62
CA GLY A 148 -6.52 -17.40 -1.50
C GLY A 148 -6.65 -15.88 -1.60
N THR A 149 -5.55 -15.12 -1.69
CA THR A 149 -5.61 -13.66 -1.82
C THR A 149 -6.20 -13.26 -3.18
N GLN A 150 -7.19 -12.36 -3.16
CA GLN A 150 -7.75 -11.68 -4.32
C GLN A 150 -6.77 -10.58 -4.76
N SER A 151 -5.84 -10.89 -5.66
CA SER A 151 -4.91 -9.90 -6.20
C SER A 151 -4.29 -10.39 -7.50
N THR A 152 -4.27 -9.50 -8.50
CA THR A 152 -3.60 -9.71 -9.79
C THR A 152 -2.26 -8.98 -9.90
N GLY A 153 -1.81 -8.35 -8.81
CA GLY A 153 -0.55 -7.60 -8.73
C GLY A 153 0.51 -8.20 -7.81
N ASN A 154 0.18 -9.27 -7.07
CA ASN A 154 0.97 -9.81 -5.98
C ASN A 154 2.16 -10.67 -6.45
N LEU A 155 3.29 -10.05 -6.76
CA LEU A 155 4.53 -10.77 -7.10
C LEU A 155 5.33 -11.21 -5.85
N GLY A 156 5.28 -10.44 -4.75
CA GLY A 156 6.25 -10.58 -3.66
C GLY A 156 5.74 -10.54 -2.22
N GLY A 157 4.42 -10.43 -2.04
CA GLY A 157 3.81 -10.55 -0.71
C GLY A 157 2.41 -9.97 -0.66
N THR A 158 1.63 -10.43 0.31
CA THR A 158 0.34 -9.81 0.65
C THR A 158 0.42 -9.12 2.00
N VAL A 159 -0.18 -7.93 2.10
CA VAL A 159 -0.57 -7.30 3.35
C VAL A 159 -2.09 -7.40 3.49
N GLU A 160 -2.53 -8.17 4.48
CA GLU A 160 -3.95 -8.44 4.76
C GLU A 160 -4.34 -7.68 6.03
N THR A 161 -5.31 -6.79 5.92
CA THR A 161 -5.85 -6.06 7.07
C THR A 161 -7.20 -6.65 7.47
N PHE A 162 -7.37 -6.92 8.76
CA PHE A 162 -8.60 -7.48 9.30
C PHE A 162 -9.27 -6.47 10.23
N SER A 163 -10.57 -6.25 10.03
CA SER A 163 -11.35 -5.45 10.97
C SER A 163 -11.50 -6.19 12.29
N MET A 164 -11.52 -5.45 13.39
CA MET A 164 -11.83 -6.02 14.68
C MET A 164 -13.26 -6.60 14.69
N ASP A 165 -13.47 -7.66 15.46
CA ASP A 165 -14.80 -8.18 15.68
C ASP A 165 -15.63 -7.26 16.59
N PRO A 166 -16.94 -7.15 16.38
CA PRO A 166 -17.80 -6.38 17.26
C PRO A 166 -17.76 -6.92 18.69
N ALA A 167 -17.81 -6.02 19.66
CA ALA A 167 -17.92 -6.41 21.06
C ALA A 167 -19.23 -7.19 21.33
N ASP A 168 -19.19 -8.05 22.34
CA ASP A 168 -20.32 -8.91 22.72
C ASP A 168 -21.33 -8.22 23.64
N ALA A 169 -21.23 -6.91 23.79
CA ALA A 169 -22.07 -6.09 24.64
C ALA A 169 -22.22 -4.67 24.08
N LEU A 170 -23.22 -3.94 24.59
CA LEU A 170 -23.32 -2.49 24.42
C LEU A 170 -22.09 -1.83 25.05
N GLY A 171 -21.40 -0.99 24.30
CA GLY A 171 -20.24 -0.27 24.79
C GLY A 171 -19.86 0.90 23.90
N ALA A 172 -19.14 1.86 24.44
CA ALA A 172 -18.71 3.05 23.74
C ALA A 172 -17.20 3.25 23.87
N GLN A 173 -16.53 3.67 22.80
CA GLN A 173 -15.12 4.05 22.83
C GLN A 173 -14.95 5.44 22.25
N GLY A 174 -14.05 6.24 22.83
CA GLY A 174 -13.66 7.53 22.30
C GLY A 174 -12.16 7.79 22.47
N ASN A 175 -11.53 8.35 21.43
CA ASN A 175 -10.14 8.79 21.47
C ASN A 175 -10.05 10.25 21.02
N LEU A 176 -9.30 11.07 21.74
CA LEU A 176 -8.98 12.45 21.36
C LEU A 176 -7.47 12.65 21.39
N THR A 177 -6.88 13.08 20.28
CA THR A 177 -5.45 13.38 20.16
C THR A 177 -5.25 14.82 19.74
N TYR A 178 -4.29 15.49 20.37
CA TYR A 178 -3.83 16.83 20.01
C TYR A 178 -2.29 16.90 20.05
N GLY A 179 -1.67 17.69 19.18
CA GLY A 179 -0.21 17.80 19.18
C GLY A 179 0.38 18.76 18.15
N SER A 180 1.64 18.52 17.79
CA SER A 180 2.41 19.30 16.81
C SER A 180 1.64 19.58 15.51
N ASP A 181 1.94 20.73 14.90
CA ASP A 181 1.35 21.19 13.62
C ASP A 181 -0.18 21.19 13.64
N GLU A 182 -0.74 21.72 14.74
CA GLU A 182 -2.18 21.81 14.98
C GLU A 182 -2.94 20.49 14.72
N THR A 183 -2.29 19.37 15.01
CA THR A 183 -2.88 18.06 14.77
C THR A 183 -4.05 17.83 15.72
N TRP A 184 -5.21 17.52 15.16
CA TRP A 184 -6.41 17.07 15.87
C TRP A 184 -6.86 15.73 15.34
N ARG A 185 -7.14 14.78 16.24
CA ARG A 185 -7.83 13.54 15.88
C ARG A 185 -8.90 13.20 16.90
N ALA A 186 -10.12 12.98 16.44
CA ALA A 186 -11.24 12.52 17.25
C ALA A 186 -11.78 11.21 16.67
N PHE A 187 -12.02 10.23 17.52
CA PHE A 187 -12.65 8.96 17.16
C PHE A 187 -13.73 8.64 18.16
N ALA A 188 -14.86 8.11 17.69
CA ALA A 188 -15.91 7.54 18.52
C ALA A 188 -16.44 6.26 17.88
N ARG A 189 -16.69 5.23 18.70
CA ARG A 189 -17.35 3.98 18.30
C ARG A 189 -18.43 3.61 19.29
N LEU A 190 -19.57 3.17 18.78
CA LEU A 190 -20.65 2.56 19.55
C LEU A 190 -20.79 1.10 19.11
N ASN A 191 -20.60 0.18 20.05
CA ASN A 191 -20.86 -1.24 19.88
C ASN A 191 -22.28 -1.56 20.36
N MET A 192 -22.94 -2.51 19.71
CA MET A 192 -24.28 -2.96 20.04
C MET A 192 -24.42 -4.46 19.79
N GLY A 193 -25.29 -5.10 20.56
CA GLY A 193 -25.59 -6.53 20.40
C GLY A 193 -25.23 -7.36 21.62
N SER A 194 -25.26 -8.68 21.41
CA SER A 194 -24.95 -9.71 22.40
C SER A 194 -24.13 -10.82 21.75
N ALA A 195 -23.33 -11.55 22.53
CA ALA A 195 -22.50 -12.67 22.06
C ALA A 195 -23.24 -13.66 21.14
N ASP A 196 -24.43 -14.12 21.56
CA ASP A 196 -25.20 -15.15 20.84
C ASP A 196 -26.18 -14.58 19.79
N GLY A 197 -26.15 -13.27 19.56
CA GLY A 197 -27.13 -12.55 18.75
C GLY A 197 -26.51 -11.74 17.63
N ILE A 198 -27.30 -10.81 17.09
CA ILE A 198 -26.78 -9.80 16.18
C ILE A 198 -25.85 -8.88 16.96
N ARG A 199 -24.63 -8.69 16.47
CA ARG A 199 -23.66 -7.77 17.04
C ARG A 199 -23.02 -6.89 15.97
N GLY A 200 -22.66 -5.67 16.33
CA GLY A 200 -22.13 -4.72 15.36
C GLY A 200 -21.63 -3.45 16.02
N TYR A 201 -21.05 -2.58 15.21
CA TYR A 201 -20.67 -1.25 15.63
C TYR A 201 -20.83 -0.23 14.51
N VAL A 202 -20.94 1.03 14.91
CA VAL A 202 -20.77 2.20 14.05
C VAL A 202 -19.72 3.10 14.69
N SER A 203 -18.86 3.67 13.86
CA SER A 203 -17.81 4.57 14.29
C SER A 203 -17.65 5.75 13.35
N TYR A 204 -17.15 6.84 13.91
CA TYR A 204 -16.76 8.05 13.18
C TYR A 204 -15.37 8.49 13.62
N ALA A 205 -14.53 8.81 12.65
CA ALA A 205 -13.20 9.37 12.85
C ALA A 205 -13.09 10.70 12.09
N TYR A 206 -12.51 11.69 12.74
CA TYR A 206 -12.04 12.93 12.13
C TYR A 206 -10.56 13.10 12.46
N GLY A 207 -9.75 13.40 11.45
CA GLY A 207 -8.35 13.78 11.61
C GLY A 207 -8.04 15.04 10.81
N SER A 208 -7.23 15.94 11.35
CA SER A 208 -6.69 17.12 10.68
C SER A 208 -5.29 17.40 11.19
N THR A 209 -4.37 17.78 10.31
CA THR A 209 -3.01 18.19 10.66
C THR A 209 -2.51 19.22 9.65
N ASP A 210 -1.91 20.29 10.12
CA ASP A 210 -1.28 21.27 9.25
C ASP A 210 0.04 20.72 8.71
N LYS A 211 0.44 21.23 7.55
CA LYS A 211 1.74 20.90 6.99
C LYS A 211 2.84 21.44 7.90
N TRP A 212 3.82 20.59 8.24
CA TRP A 212 4.96 20.99 9.08
C TRP A 212 5.93 21.96 8.39
N LYS A 213 5.82 22.09 7.06
CA LYS A 213 6.45 23.14 6.25
C LYS A 213 5.48 23.65 5.20
N GLY A 214 5.66 24.90 4.79
CA GLY A 214 4.74 25.56 3.86
C GLY A 214 3.39 25.84 4.49
N GLN A 215 2.37 25.99 3.65
CA GLN A 215 0.99 26.24 4.07
C GLN A 215 0.08 25.17 3.47
N GLY A 216 -0.95 24.79 4.24
CA GLY A 216 -1.93 23.77 3.89
C GLY A 216 -2.18 22.78 5.01
N THR A 217 -3.26 22.01 4.88
CA THR A 217 -3.79 21.07 5.87
C THR A 217 -4.12 19.73 5.22
N GLN A 218 -4.02 18.67 6.00
CA GLN A 218 -4.32 17.29 5.67
C GLN A 218 -5.43 16.81 6.58
N ASP A 219 -6.62 16.50 6.04
CA ASP A 219 -7.78 16.12 6.83
C ASP A 219 -8.62 15.00 6.21
N GLN A 220 -9.33 14.29 7.08
CA GLN A 220 -10.15 13.16 6.70
C GLN A 220 -11.33 12.98 7.65
N HIS A 221 -12.50 12.75 7.06
CA HIS A 221 -13.69 12.22 7.71
C HIS A 221 -13.84 10.75 7.33
N MET A 222 -14.17 9.88 8.28
CA MET A 222 -14.42 8.48 7.99
C MET A 222 -15.52 7.91 8.89
N VAL A 223 -16.46 7.20 8.27
CA VAL A 223 -17.50 6.43 8.95
C VAL A 223 -17.26 4.96 8.63
N ASN A 224 -17.21 4.11 9.65
CA ASN A 224 -17.19 2.65 9.45
C ASN A 224 -18.31 1.99 10.23
N ALA A 225 -18.97 1.01 9.64
CA ALA A 225 -19.95 0.16 10.28
C ALA A 225 -19.69 -1.32 9.96
N LYS A 226 -19.80 -2.17 10.99
CA LYS A 226 -19.69 -3.63 10.86
C LYS A 226 -20.88 -4.28 11.55
N VAL A 227 -21.41 -5.35 10.96
CA VAL A 227 -22.43 -6.19 11.59
C VAL A 227 -22.09 -7.66 11.38
N VAL A 228 -22.41 -8.48 12.38
CA VAL A 228 -22.28 -9.93 12.36
C VAL A 228 -23.60 -10.51 12.84
N ILE A 229 -24.19 -11.37 12.03
CA ILE A 229 -25.50 -11.99 12.24
C ILE A 229 -25.33 -13.51 12.19
N PRO A 230 -25.53 -14.23 13.31
CA PRO A 230 -25.66 -15.69 13.30
C PRO A 230 -26.88 -16.10 12.47
N VAL A 231 -26.73 -17.08 11.56
CA VAL A 231 -27.81 -17.60 10.70
C VAL A 231 -27.73 -19.13 10.65
N GLY A 232 -28.52 -19.82 11.47
CA GLY A 232 -28.42 -21.27 11.62
C GLY A 232 -27.05 -21.66 12.17
N GLU A 233 -26.35 -22.56 11.47
CA GLU A 233 -24.95 -22.92 11.76
C GLU A 233 -23.93 -21.97 11.11
N GLY A 234 -24.40 -21.04 10.27
CA GLY A 234 -23.58 -20.09 9.55
C GLY A 234 -23.54 -18.69 10.19
N LYS A 235 -22.80 -17.80 9.53
CA LYS A 235 -22.60 -16.41 9.91
C LYS A 235 -22.65 -15.52 8.68
N LEU A 236 -23.47 -14.47 8.75
CA LEU A 236 -23.46 -13.35 7.80
C LEU A 236 -22.66 -12.20 8.41
N ASP A 237 -21.75 -11.60 7.66
CA ASP A 237 -21.05 -10.37 8.04
C ASP A 237 -21.29 -9.26 7.02
N GLY A 238 -21.43 -8.03 7.50
CA GLY A 238 -21.60 -6.85 6.68
C GLY A 238 -20.59 -5.77 7.04
N TRP A 239 -20.06 -5.09 6.04
CA TRP A 239 -19.16 -3.94 6.19
C TRP A 239 -19.67 -2.76 5.36
N LEU A 240 -19.57 -1.55 5.92
CA LEU A 240 -19.76 -0.30 5.21
C LEU A 240 -18.69 0.71 5.66
N SER A 241 -18.06 1.37 4.70
CA SER A 241 -17.16 2.50 4.91
C SER A 241 -17.53 3.66 3.99
N TYR A 242 -17.45 4.86 4.54
CA TYR A 242 -17.43 6.12 3.81
C TYR A 242 -16.20 6.92 4.26
N SER A 243 -15.50 7.56 3.31
CA SER A 243 -14.48 8.55 3.65
C SER A 243 -14.48 9.74 2.70
N ASP A 244 -14.30 10.95 3.25
CA ASP A 244 -13.95 12.19 2.53
C ASP A 244 -12.57 12.62 3.04
N ARG A 245 -11.61 12.74 2.14
CA ARG A 245 -10.23 13.07 2.44
C ARG A 245 -9.77 14.22 1.56
N ARG A 246 -9.08 15.17 2.19
CA ARG A 246 -8.48 16.34 1.54
C ARG A 246 -7.05 16.51 2.00
N GLU A 247 -6.14 16.59 1.04
CA GLU A 247 -4.71 16.76 1.30
C GLU A 247 -4.13 17.91 0.48
N GLN A 248 -3.30 18.77 1.09
CA GLN A 248 -2.44 19.70 0.33
C GLN A 248 -1.03 19.16 0.25
N ASP A 249 -0.52 19.03 -0.96
CA ASP A 249 0.73 18.36 -1.23
C ASP A 249 1.95 19.18 -0.80
N TYR A 250 2.98 18.48 -0.33
CA TYR A 250 4.30 19.08 -0.16
C TYR A 250 4.99 19.14 -1.51
N GLN A 251 5.80 20.18 -1.71
CA GLN A 251 6.62 20.28 -2.90
C GLN A 251 7.61 19.11 -2.99
N ASP A 252 7.59 18.41 -4.12
CA ASP A 252 8.62 17.44 -4.48
C ASP A 252 9.94 18.19 -4.70
N MET A 253 11.00 17.68 -4.08
CA MET A 253 12.32 18.30 -4.08
C MET A 253 13.33 17.46 -4.85
N SER A 254 14.40 18.08 -5.31
CA SER A 254 15.66 17.43 -5.68
C SER A 254 16.73 17.75 -4.63
N MET A 255 17.88 17.06 -4.65
CA MET A 255 18.97 17.38 -3.74
C MET A 255 19.56 18.77 -3.99
N ASP A 256 19.65 19.21 -5.26
CA ASP A 256 19.98 20.60 -5.63
C ASP A 256 19.02 21.60 -4.97
N MET A 257 17.72 21.38 -5.12
CA MET A 257 16.70 22.25 -4.52
C MET A 257 16.86 22.31 -3.00
N ILE A 258 17.10 21.19 -2.32
CA ILE A 258 17.30 21.16 -0.87
C ILE A 258 18.56 21.95 -0.46
N ASN A 259 19.65 21.81 -1.20
CA ASN A 259 20.90 22.53 -0.91
C ASN A 259 20.77 24.04 -1.13
N ARG A 260 20.01 24.45 -2.15
CA ARG A 260 19.92 25.83 -2.61
C ARG A 260 18.78 26.60 -1.93
N LEU A 261 17.63 25.96 -1.74
CA LEU A 261 16.41 26.55 -1.19
C LEU A 261 16.18 26.20 0.29
N GLY A 262 16.79 25.12 0.76
CA GLY A 262 16.75 24.69 2.16
C GLY A 262 15.64 23.68 2.49
N TRP A 263 15.76 23.09 3.68
CA TRP A 263 14.92 21.97 4.14
C TRP A 263 13.45 22.33 4.42
N LYS A 264 13.12 23.63 4.52
CA LYS A 264 11.75 24.12 4.75
C LYS A 264 11.09 24.70 3.51
N TRP A 265 11.74 24.60 2.35
CA TRP A 265 11.17 25.08 1.09
C TRP A 265 9.91 24.30 0.71
N ASP A 266 8.90 25.01 0.21
CA ASP A 266 7.62 24.46 -0.23
C ASP A 266 6.95 25.38 -1.27
N ASN A 267 5.75 25.01 -1.73
CA ASN A 267 4.91 25.79 -2.63
C ASN A 267 4.60 27.19 -2.07
N THR A 268 4.31 28.12 -2.98
CA THR A 268 4.19 29.55 -2.68
C THR A 268 2.88 29.95 -2.00
N SER A 269 1.86 29.07 -1.96
CA SER A 269 0.60 29.32 -1.25
C SER A 269 0.85 29.81 0.20
N PRO A 270 0.14 30.84 0.69
CA PRO A 270 -0.95 31.57 0.04
C PRO A 270 -0.51 32.77 -0.83
N ASP A 271 0.80 32.96 -1.09
CA ASP A 271 1.34 34.07 -1.87
C ASP A 271 1.15 33.88 -3.38
N TYR A 272 -0.08 34.13 -3.83
CA TYR A 272 -0.47 34.01 -5.25
C TYR A 272 0.31 34.98 -6.15
N ALA A 273 0.63 36.18 -5.66
CA ALA A 273 1.39 37.16 -6.42
C ALA A 273 2.80 36.67 -6.76
N LYS A 274 3.46 35.98 -5.82
CA LYS A 274 4.75 35.33 -6.05
C LYS A 274 4.65 34.20 -7.08
N ALA A 275 3.60 33.38 -7.02
CA ALA A 275 3.37 32.33 -8.04
C ALA A 275 3.20 32.92 -9.45
N VAL A 276 2.43 34.01 -9.58
CA VAL A 276 2.23 34.74 -10.83
C VAL A 276 3.55 35.33 -11.34
N LEU A 277 4.37 35.89 -10.45
CA LEU A 277 5.70 36.40 -10.79
C LEU A 277 6.61 35.29 -11.32
N TYR A 278 6.65 34.13 -10.65
CA TYR A 278 7.46 32.99 -11.10
C TYR A 278 7.02 32.48 -12.47
N ALA A 279 5.71 32.42 -12.70
CA ALA A 279 5.16 32.05 -14.01
C ALA A 279 5.54 33.07 -15.09
N ASP A 280 5.43 34.37 -14.82
CA ASP A 280 5.81 35.42 -15.77
C ASP A 280 7.30 35.34 -16.14
N ILE A 281 8.19 35.17 -15.16
CA ILE A 281 9.63 35.01 -15.39
C ILE A 281 9.91 33.72 -16.19
N GLY A 282 9.22 32.63 -15.86
CA GLY A 282 9.31 31.37 -16.60
C GLY A 282 8.87 31.51 -18.05
N ASN A 283 7.78 32.23 -18.31
CA ASN A 283 7.32 32.55 -19.66
C ASN A 283 8.35 33.41 -20.41
N ASN A 284 8.93 34.43 -19.76
CA ASN A 284 9.98 35.28 -20.35
C ASN A 284 11.26 34.52 -20.71
N ARG A 285 11.55 33.43 -20.00
CA ARG A 285 12.70 32.54 -20.24
C ARG A 285 12.37 31.37 -21.17
N GLY A 286 11.10 31.18 -21.53
CA GLY A 286 10.63 30.07 -22.35
C GLY A 286 10.57 28.72 -21.61
N GLU A 287 10.65 28.71 -20.29
CA GLU A 287 10.71 27.48 -19.48
C GLU A 287 9.37 26.72 -19.44
N THR A 288 8.26 27.45 -19.55
CA THR A 288 6.90 26.92 -19.38
C THR A 288 6.29 26.39 -20.69
N GLY A 289 6.84 26.82 -21.84
CA GLY A 289 6.24 26.67 -23.17
C GLY A 289 5.06 27.61 -23.45
N ALA A 290 4.61 28.39 -22.48
CA ALA A 290 3.50 29.34 -22.65
C ALA A 290 3.99 30.68 -23.24
N PRO A 291 3.11 31.47 -23.90
CA PRO A 291 3.45 32.79 -24.38
C PRO A 291 3.87 33.75 -23.26
N VAL A 292 4.68 34.75 -23.60
CA VAL A 292 5.06 35.84 -22.68
C VAL A 292 3.80 36.54 -22.16
N SER A 293 3.56 36.41 -20.86
CA SER A 293 2.40 36.98 -20.16
C SER A 293 2.67 38.38 -19.60
N ASN A 294 3.92 38.70 -19.27
CA ASN A 294 4.33 39.99 -18.71
C ASN A 294 5.84 40.21 -18.86
N ALA A 295 6.24 40.94 -19.90
CA ALA A 295 7.66 41.22 -20.16
C ALA A 295 8.33 42.06 -19.06
N ALA A 296 7.57 42.86 -18.31
CA ALA A 296 8.12 43.73 -17.26
C ALA A 296 8.60 42.94 -16.02
N ALA A 297 8.21 41.67 -15.87
CA ALA A 297 8.71 40.80 -14.79
C ALA A 297 10.20 40.45 -14.93
N GLY A 298 10.80 40.64 -16.11
CA GLY A 298 12.20 40.30 -16.37
C GLY A 298 12.45 38.79 -16.45
N THR A 299 13.73 38.40 -16.34
CA THR A 299 14.21 37.01 -16.52
C THR A 299 14.98 36.46 -15.32
N VAL A 300 14.96 37.18 -14.20
CA VAL A 300 15.70 36.84 -12.97
C VAL A 300 14.70 36.52 -11.88
N TYR A 301 14.72 35.27 -11.41
CA TYR A 301 13.96 34.85 -10.24
C TYR A 301 14.49 35.53 -8.97
N PRO A 302 13.62 35.87 -8.00
CA PRO A 302 14.06 36.37 -6.70
C PRO A 302 14.65 35.25 -5.84
N ASP A 303 15.43 35.65 -4.84
CA ASP A 303 16.09 34.77 -3.88
C ASP A 303 16.98 33.71 -4.57
N ASN A 304 16.98 32.49 -4.06
CA ASN A 304 17.77 31.39 -4.58
C ASN A 304 17.03 30.57 -5.64
N VAL A 305 15.82 30.95 -6.06
CA VAL A 305 15.04 30.23 -7.09
C VAL A 305 15.74 30.35 -8.44
N THR A 306 15.76 29.26 -9.21
CA THR A 306 16.43 29.22 -10.52
C THR A 306 15.52 28.77 -11.66
N SER A 307 14.34 28.27 -11.33
CA SER A 307 13.40 27.65 -12.27
C SER A 307 11.97 27.84 -11.78
N VAL A 308 11.01 27.97 -12.70
CA VAL A 308 9.57 27.99 -12.35
C VAL A 308 9.11 26.69 -11.67
N TRP A 309 9.85 25.60 -11.84
CA TRP A 309 9.54 24.29 -11.25
C TRP A 309 10.00 24.15 -9.80
N ASP A 310 10.76 25.12 -9.27
CA ASP A 310 11.23 25.10 -7.87
C ASP A 310 10.06 25.22 -6.88
N ALA A 311 8.96 25.91 -7.24
CA ALA A 311 7.74 26.00 -6.42
C ALA A 311 6.51 26.26 -7.28
N TYR A 312 5.40 25.58 -6.96
CA TYR A 312 4.09 25.86 -7.53
C TYR A 312 3.33 26.90 -6.70
N TYR A 313 2.14 27.30 -7.15
CA TYR A 313 1.21 28.01 -6.26
C TYR A 313 0.74 27.06 -5.16
N ASP A 314 0.04 25.98 -5.54
CA ASP A 314 -0.48 24.98 -4.61
C ASP A 314 -0.70 23.65 -5.35
N ALA A 315 -0.87 22.58 -4.57
CA ALA A 315 -1.17 21.24 -5.05
C ALA A 315 -1.97 20.46 -3.99
N ALA A 316 -2.87 19.58 -4.42
CA ALA A 316 -3.76 18.87 -3.53
C ALA A 316 -4.28 17.54 -4.08
N GLY A 317 -4.72 16.67 -3.17
CA GLY A 317 -5.50 15.47 -3.46
C GLY A 317 -6.86 15.54 -2.77
N LEU A 318 -7.95 15.34 -3.52
CA LEU A 318 -9.31 15.21 -2.99
C LEU A 318 -9.82 13.80 -3.28
N ARG A 319 -10.38 13.12 -2.29
CA ARG A 319 -10.87 11.74 -2.41
C ARG A 319 -12.18 11.58 -1.65
N GLU A 320 -13.15 10.98 -2.32
CA GLU A 320 -14.39 10.52 -1.70
C GLU A 320 -14.60 9.05 -2.07
N ASP A 321 -14.90 8.22 -1.08
CA ASP A 321 -14.92 6.77 -1.22
C ASP A 321 -16.10 6.15 -0.47
N TRP A 322 -16.75 5.19 -1.12
CA TRP A 322 -17.73 4.27 -0.53
C TRP A 322 -17.26 2.83 -0.73
N LEU A 323 -17.21 2.05 0.34
CA LEU A 323 -16.91 0.61 0.29
C LEU A 323 -17.94 -0.18 1.09
N GLY A 324 -18.64 -1.10 0.44
CA GLY A 324 -19.61 -1.99 1.08
C GLY A 324 -19.33 -3.45 0.76
N ALA A 325 -19.57 -4.34 1.72
CA ALA A 325 -19.48 -5.79 1.49
C ALA A 325 -20.47 -6.59 2.34
N ILE A 326 -20.88 -7.74 1.83
CA ILE A 326 -21.68 -8.74 2.55
C ILE A 326 -21.05 -10.10 2.33
N GLY A 327 -20.73 -10.78 3.42
CA GLY A 327 -20.18 -12.13 3.47
C GLY A 327 -21.16 -13.12 4.10
N TYR A 328 -21.07 -14.38 3.65
CA TYR A 328 -21.71 -15.51 4.29
C TYR A 328 -20.68 -16.64 4.44
N SER A 329 -20.67 -17.26 5.61
CA SER A 329 -19.84 -18.43 5.91
C SER A 329 -20.67 -19.48 6.63
N THR A 330 -20.49 -20.75 6.29
CA THR A 330 -21.21 -21.86 6.91
C THR A 330 -20.40 -23.15 6.84
N PRO A 331 -20.50 -24.04 7.83
CA PRO A 331 -20.12 -25.42 7.61
C PRO A 331 -21.00 -26.05 6.52
N LEU A 332 -20.45 -27.01 5.78
CA LEU A 332 -21.10 -27.87 4.81
C LEU A 332 -20.97 -29.32 5.30
N GLY A 333 -21.85 -29.72 6.20
CA GLY A 333 -21.69 -30.98 6.96
C GLY A 333 -20.47 -30.91 7.89
N ASP A 334 -19.95 -32.08 8.27
CA ASP A 334 -18.94 -32.19 9.34
C ASP A 334 -17.50 -31.95 8.88
N HIS A 335 -17.26 -31.81 7.57
CA HIS A 335 -15.91 -31.91 6.99
C HIS A 335 -15.53 -30.75 6.06
N ALA A 336 -16.45 -29.81 5.79
CA ALA A 336 -16.19 -28.74 4.86
C ALA A 336 -16.74 -27.41 5.35
N ASN A 337 -16.13 -26.31 4.90
CA ASN A 337 -16.63 -24.96 5.12
C ASN A 337 -16.80 -24.25 3.78
N PHE A 338 -17.86 -23.46 3.66
CA PHE A 338 -18.11 -22.60 2.52
C PHE A 338 -18.08 -21.14 2.94
N LYS A 339 -17.47 -20.31 2.11
CA LYS A 339 -17.39 -18.87 2.28
C LYS A 339 -17.69 -18.19 0.95
N ILE A 340 -18.48 -17.12 0.99
CA ILE A 340 -18.70 -16.23 -0.15
C ILE A 340 -18.83 -14.80 0.34
N LYS A 341 -18.26 -13.85 -0.38
CA LYS A 341 -18.39 -12.42 -0.10
C LYS A 341 -18.50 -11.63 -1.39
N GLY A 342 -19.49 -10.75 -1.44
CA GLY A 342 -19.64 -9.74 -2.48
C GLY A 342 -19.25 -8.37 -1.94
N TYR A 343 -18.68 -7.53 -2.79
CA TYR A 343 -18.32 -6.15 -2.45
C TYR A 343 -18.64 -5.19 -3.58
N TYR A 344 -18.86 -3.93 -3.20
CA TYR A 344 -18.99 -2.80 -4.11
C TYR A 344 -18.12 -1.66 -3.58
N HIS A 345 -17.40 -1.01 -4.48
CA HIS A 345 -16.52 0.11 -4.22
C HIS A 345 -16.81 1.20 -5.24
N ASN A 346 -17.14 2.40 -4.75
CA ASN A 346 -17.24 3.61 -5.55
C ASN A 346 -16.22 4.63 -5.05
N ASN A 347 -15.52 5.29 -5.95
CA ASN A 347 -14.52 6.30 -5.61
C ASN A 347 -14.55 7.44 -6.62
N SER A 348 -14.56 8.68 -6.14
CA SER A 348 -14.21 9.87 -6.90
C SER A 348 -12.94 10.50 -6.37
N GLY A 349 -11.97 10.75 -7.23
CA GLY A 349 -10.69 11.32 -6.84
C GLY A 349 -10.14 12.35 -7.81
N MET A 350 -9.44 13.34 -7.27
CA MET A 350 -8.82 14.41 -8.05
C MET A 350 -7.46 14.80 -7.49
N GLY A 351 -6.42 14.75 -8.31
CA GLY A 351 -5.12 15.39 -8.01
C GLY A 351 -5.05 16.74 -8.70
N LEU A 352 -4.85 17.83 -7.96
CA LEU A 352 -4.85 19.21 -8.43
C LEU A 352 -3.44 19.78 -8.34
N TRP A 353 -3.00 20.47 -9.38
CA TRP A 353 -1.74 21.21 -9.36
C TRP A 353 -1.88 22.55 -10.07
N ALA A 354 -1.41 23.62 -9.45
CA ALA A 354 -1.22 24.87 -10.18
C ALA A 354 -0.10 24.72 -11.21
N THR A 355 -0.37 25.08 -12.46
CA THR A 355 0.61 24.98 -13.54
C THR A 355 0.75 26.30 -14.31
N PRO A 356 1.98 26.71 -14.67
CA PRO A 356 2.25 27.84 -15.56
C PRO A 356 2.27 27.46 -17.05
N SER A 357 2.14 26.18 -17.39
CA SER A 357 2.24 25.71 -18.79
C SER A 357 1.01 26.03 -19.63
N VAL A 358 -0.15 26.15 -18.99
CA VAL A 358 -1.42 26.48 -19.67
C VAL A 358 -2.02 27.68 -18.94
N PRO A 359 -2.04 28.88 -19.54
CA PRO A 359 -2.59 30.07 -18.90
C PRO A 359 -4.11 30.00 -18.82
N SER A 360 -4.69 30.68 -17.82
CA SER A 360 -6.14 30.84 -17.74
C SER A 360 -6.64 31.70 -18.92
N PRO A 361 -7.71 31.29 -19.61
CA PRO A 361 -8.23 32.04 -20.76
C PRO A 361 -8.88 33.39 -20.36
N THR A 362 -9.25 33.53 -19.09
CA THR A 362 -9.93 34.71 -18.53
C THR A 362 -9.11 35.29 -17.37
N GLY A 363 -9.33 36.57 -17.05
CA GLY A 363 -8.70 37.22 -15.90
C GLY A 363 -7.19 37.49 -16.01
N GLY A 364 -6.56 37.06 -17.12
CA GLY A 364 -5.15 37.34 -17.44
C GLY A 364 -4.13 36.55 -16.63
N SER A 365 -4.55 35.58 -15.81
CA SER A 365 -3.63 34.75 -15.00
C SER A 365 -2.72 33.90 -15.89
N PRO A 366 -1.38 33.93 -15.69
CA PRO A 366 -0.46 33.05 -16.41
C PRO A 366 -0.50 31.60 -15.91
N LEU A 367 -1.24 31.35 -14.82
CA LEU A 367 -1.44 30.04 -14.21
C LEU A 367 -2.83 29.50 -14.56
N SER A 368 -3.00 28.18 -14.49
CA SER A 368 -4.26 27.46 -14.36
C SER A 368 -4.12 26.31 -13.35
N ILE A 369 -5.22 25.68 -12.95
CA ILE A 369 -5.15 24.38 -12.27
C ILE A 369 -5.23 23.29 -13.33
N ARG A 370 -4.28 22.36 -13.30
CA ARG A 370 -4.37 21.09 -13.99
C ARG A 370 -4.81 20.02 -13.02
N THR A 371 -5.83 19.25 -13.38
CA THR A 371 -6.31 18.13 -12.60
C THR A 371 -5.96 16.80 -13.25
N THR A 372 -5.86 15.75 -12.43
CA THR A 372 -6.02 14.37 -12.88
C THR A 372 -7.18 13.81 -12.09
N GLU A 373 -8.29 13.60 -12.77
CA GLU A 373 -9.55 13.18 -12.19
C GLU A 373 -9.78 11.73 -12.51
N TYR A 374 -10.45 11.05 -11.59
CA TYR A 374 -10.91 9.72 -11.84
C TYR A 374 -12.18 9.41 -11.04
N ASP A 375 -13.01 8.56 -11.63
CA ASP A 375 -14.17 7.97 -11.00
C ASP A 375 -14.12 6.45 -11.22
N MET A 376 -14.52 5.68 -10.21
CA MET A 376 -14.42 4.23 -10.23
C MET A 376 -15.69 3.59 -9.70
N ASP A 377 -16.23 2.62 -10.44
CA ASP A 377 -17.32 1.73 -10.03
C ASP A 377 -16.84 0.29 -10.15
N ARG A 378 -16.59 -0.34 -9.00
CA ARG A 378 -15.98 -1.66 -8.90
C ARG A 378 -16.85 -2.61 -8.10
N ILE A 379 -17.25 -3.71 -8.73
CA ILE A 379 -18.05 -4.76 -8.11
C ILE A 379 -17.34 -6.09 -8.26
N GLY A 380 -17.34 -6.89 -7.19
CA GLY A 380 -16.75 -8.22 -7.26
C GLY A 380 -17.33 -9.17 -6.23
N ALA A 381 -17.06 -10.45 -6.46
CA ALA A 381 -17.42 -11.52 -5.56
C ALA A 381 -16.31 -12.56 -5.52
N PHE A 382 -16.05 -13.10 -4.35
CA PHE A 382 -15.12 -14.19 -4.16
C PHE A 382 -15.68 -15.20 -3.17
N GLY A 383 -15.25 -16.45 -3.30
CA GLY A 383 -15.65 -17.51 -2.40
C GLY A 383 -14.71 -18.69 -2.46
N SER A 384 -14.79 -19.53 -1.45
CA SER A 384 -14.04 -20.77 -1.35
C SER A 384 -14.82 -21.86 -0.63
N VAL A 385 -14.41 -23.09 -0.90
CA VAL A 385 -14.76 -24.28 -0.13
C VAL A 385 -13.46 -24.91 0.34
N ASP A 386 -13.36 -25.18 1.63
CA ASP A 386 -12.34 -26.05 2.20
C ASP A 386 -12.97 -27.36 2.68
N ALA A 387 -12.28 -28.48 2.49
CA ALA A 387 -12.71 -29.80 2.91
C ALA A 387 -11.54 -30.59 3.48
N THR A 388 -11.72 -31.19 4.65
CA THR A 388 -10.72 -32.06 5.28
C THR A 388 -11.06 -33.53 5.04
N ILE A 389 -10.15 -34.26 4.41
CA ILE A 389 -10.29 -35.66 4.02
C ILE A 389 -9.04 -36.43 4.46
N GLY A 390 -9.13 -37.13 5.59
CA GLY A 390 -8.01 -37.84 6.18
C GLY A 390 -6.88 -36.88 6.56
N ILE A 391 -5.73 -37.00 5.90
CA ILE A 391 -4.54 -36.16 6.12
C ILE A 391 -4.51 -34.91 5.23
N GLN A 392 -5.49 -34.72 4.35
CA GLN A 392 -5.53 -33.63 3.37
C GLN A 392 -6.58 -32.60 3.76
N THR A 393 -6.23 -31.32 3.65
CA THR A 393 -7.18 -30.20 3.63
C THR A 393 -7.13 -29.55 2.26
N LEU A 394 -8.14 -29.86 1.45
CA LEU A 394 -8.30 -29.33 0.10
C LEU A 394 -9.08 -28.02 0.17
N GLU A 395 -8.57 -26.95 -0.43
CA GLU A 395 -9.26 -25.67 -0.60
C GLU A 395 -9.31 -25.30 -2.08
N ALA A 396 -10.47 -24.90 -2.55
CA ALA A 396 -10.64 -24.33 -3.87
C ALA A 396 -11.46 -23.04 -3.77
N GLY A 397 -11.07 -22.02 -4.53
CA GLY A 397 -11.79 -20.76 -4.54
C GLY A 397 -11.66 -20.01 -5.85
N ALA A 398 -12.55 -19.03 -6.02
CA ALA A 398 -12.63 -18.20 -7.19
C ALA A 398 -12.94 -16.75 -6.82
N TRP A 399 -12.56 -15.83 -7.69
CA TRP A 399 -12.82 -14.41 -7.59
C TRP A 399 -13.14 -13.86 -8.99
N TYR A 400 -14.20 -13.06 -9.05
CA TYR A 400 -14.56 -12.25 -10.20
C TYR A 400 -14.65 -10.78 -9.77
N GLU A 401 -14.14 -9.88 -10.61
CA GLU A 401 -14.29 -8.43 -10.46
C GLU A 401 -14.51 -7.79 -11.83
N ASN A 402 -15.44 -6.84 -11.87
CA ASN A 402 -15.56 -5.88 -12.95
C ASN A 402 -15.28 -4.49 -12.37
N ASN A 403 -14.39 -3.75 -13.01
CA ASN A 403 -14.00 -2.41 -12.63
C ASN A 403 -14.21 -1.46 -13.82
N LYS A 404 -15.09 -0.48 -13.66
CA LYS A 404 -15.27 0.64 -14.58
C LYS A 404 -14.57 1.85 -14.01
N PHE A 405 -13.64 2.41 -14.77
CA PHE A 405 -12.75 3.47 -14.32
C PHE A 405 -12.70 4.57 -15.37
N ASN A 406 -13.20 5.76 -15.07
CA ASN A 406 -12.99 6.94 -15.91
C ASN A 406 -11.73 7.66 -15.43
N GLN A 407 -10.90 8.13 -16.35
CA GLN A 407 -9.77 9.01 -16.03
C GLN A 407 -9.74 10.19 -17.01
N ALA A 408 -9.57 11.39 -16.46
CA ALA A 408 -9.49 12.62 -17.24
C ALA A 408 -8.35 13.53 -16.78
N ARG A 409 -7.89 14.39 -17.68
CA ARG A 409 -7.04 15.53 -17.35
C ARG A 409 -7.70 16.82 -17.83
N ARG A 410 -8.01 17.70 -16.89
CA ARG A 410 -8.77 18.93 -17.15
C ARG A 410 -8.02 20.15 -16.63
N PHE A 411 -8.40 21.31 -17.16
CA PHE A 411 -7.85 22.60 -16.77
C PHE A 411 -8.94 23.55 -16.30
N TYR A 412 -8.69 24.22 -15.18
CA TYR A 412 -9.59 25.18 -14.54
C TYR A 412 -8.92 26.53 -14.41
N ALA A 413 -9.69 27.59 -14.68
CA ALA A 413 -9.17 28.94 -14.73
C ALA A 413 -9.08 29.54 -13.32
N PHE A 414 -7.96 30.18 -12.99
CA PHE A 414 -7.93 31.14 -11.89
C PHE A 414 -8.76 32.37 -12.26
N LYS A 415 -9.35 33.03 -11.26
CA LYS A 415 -10.28 34.16 -11.47
C LYS A 415 -9.60 35.37 -12.12
N SER A 416 -8.42 35.75 -11.65
CA SER A 416 -7.66 36.88 -12.21
C SER A 416 -6.18 36.83 -11.80
N ARG A 417 -5.34 37.70 -12.37
CA ARG A 417 -3.92 37.84 -11.98
C ARG A 417 -3.68 38.18 -10.52
N THR A 418 -4.65 38.80 -9.85
CA THR A 418 -4.51 39.28 -8.47
C THR A 418 -5.30 38.45 -7.46
N GLU A 419 -6.16 37.55 -7.94
CA GLU A 419 -7.04 36.76 -7.11
C GLU A 419 -7.21 35.37 -7.72
N ALA A 420 -6.80 34.34 -6.98
CA ALA A 420 -6.96 32.95 -7.40
C ALA A 420 -8.45 32.60 -7.61
N GLY A 421 -9.31 33.02 -6.68
CA GLY A 421 -10.76 32.86 -6.77
C GLY A 421 -11.29 31.43 -6.72
N LEU A 422 -10.45 30.50 -6.27
CA LEU A 422 -10.75 29.08 -6.09
C LEU A 422 -9.87 28.50 -4.97
N SER A 423 -10.29 27.37 -4.41
CA SER A 423 -9.60 26.65 -3.35
C SER A 423 -9.12 25.30 -3.87
N PHE A 424 -7.90 24.90 -3.51
CA PHE A 424 -7.38 23.56 -3.78
C PHE A 424 -8.03 22.48 -2.90
N ARG A 425 -8.85 22.89 -1.94
CA ARG A 425 -9.61 22.00 -1.06
C ARG A 425 -11.00 21.67 -1.57
N ASP A 426 -11.47 22.35 -2.62
CA ASP A 426 -12.79 22.14 -3.19
C ASP A 426 -12.69 21.49 -4.55
N TYR A 427 -13.67 20.66 -4.92
CA TYR A 427 -13.78 20.11 -6.27
C TYR A 427 -14.10 21.26 -7.25
N PRO A 428 -13.15 21.67 -8.11
CA PRO A 428 -13.35 22.77 -9.04
C PRO A 428 -14.39 22.37 -10.09
N LYS A 429 -15.16 23.36 -10.54
CA LYS A 429 -16.26 23.17 -11.50
C LYS A 429 -15.97 23.97 -12.77
N ASN A 430 -16.56 23.54 -13.88
CA ASN A 430 -16.48 24.20 -15.18
C ASN A 430 -15.03 24.27 -15.73
N PRO A 431 -14.43 23.13 -16.10
CA PRO A 431 -13.14 23.14 -16.77
C PRO A 431 -13.23 23.93 -18.09
N PHE A 432 -12.21 24.74 -18.40
CA PHE A 432 -12.16 25.45 -19.68
C PHE A 432 -11.54 24.60 -20.79
N ALA A 433 -10.83 23.54 -20.43
CA ALA A 433 -10.27 22.57 -21.37
C ALA A 433 -10.19 21.17 -20.75
N THR A 434 -10.48 20.15 -21.55
CA THR A 434 -10.19 18.74 -21.26
C THR A 434 -9.06 18.32 -22.19
N GLN A 435 -7.90 17.96 -21.63
CA GLN A 435 -6.75 17.50 -22.40
C GLN A 435 -7.01 16.11 -22.99
N TRP A 436 -7.61 15.24 -22.18
CA TRP A 436 -8.00 13.89 -22.54
C TRP A 436 -8.95 13.32 -21.50
N GLU A 437 -9.74 12.34 -21.92
CA GLU A 437 -10.68 11.60 -21.08
C GLU A 437 -10.93 10.21 -21.66
N PHE A 438 -10.81 9.19 -20.82
CA PHE A 438 -10.91 7.79 -21.21
C PHE A 438 -11.74 7.01 -20.20
N ASP A 439 -12.57 6.11 -20.72
CA ASP A 439 -13.24 5.07 -19.96
C ASP A 439 -12.43 3.77 -20.08
N PHE A 440 -12.12 3.17 -18.93
CA PHE A 440 -11.47 1.88 -18.82
C PHE A 440 -12.43 0.85 -18.25
N THR A 441 -12.48 -0.32 -18.88
CA THR A 441 -13.15 -1.50 -18.31
C THR A 441 -12.12 -2.58 -18.05
N THR A 442 -12.07 -3.08 -16.82
CA THR A 442 -11.20 -4.19 -16.41
C THR A 442 -12.04 -5.35 -15.91
N ASP A 443 -11.94 -6.49 -16.60
CA ASP A 443 -12.57 -7.75 -16.20
C ASP A 443 -11.52 -8.72 -15.67
N THR A 444 -11.70 -9.16 -14.42
CA THR A 444 -10.80 -10.09 -13.73
C THR A 444 -11.53 -11.37 -13.37
N ILE A 445 -10.94 -12.51 -13.75
CA ILE A 445 -11.29 -13.83 -13.23
C ILE A 445 -10.03 -14.45 -12.65
N GLN A 446 -10.11 -14.93 -11.42
CA GLN A 446 -9.05 -15.67 -10.75
C GLN A 446 -9.64 -16.92 -10.11
N TYR A 447 -8.88 -18.01 -10.10
CA TYR A 447 -9.17 -19.19 -9.29
C TYR A 447 -7.88 -19.67 -8.60
N TYR A 448 -8.04 -20.48 -7.56
CA TYR A 448 -6.94 -21.20 -6.94
C TYR A 448 -7.38 -22.55 -6.41
N VAL A 449 -6.42 -23.45 -6.28
CA VAL A 449 -6.55 -24.74 -5.61
C VAL A 449 -5.35 -24.92 -4.68
N ARG A 450 -5.60 -25.43 -3.48
CA ARG A 450 -4.58 -25.77 -2.49
C ARG A 450 -4.89 -27.12 -1.88
N ASP A 451 -3.87 -27.90 -1.64
CA ASP A 451 -3.87 -29.08 -0.78
C ASP A 451 -2.84 -28.86 0.33
N LYS A 452 -3.29 -28.96 1.58
CA LYS A 452 -2.44 -29.04 2.75
C LYS A 452 -2.44 -30.49 3.24
N ILE A 453 -1.28 -31.13 3.16
CA ILE A 453 -1.08 -32.52 3.54
C ILE A 453 -0.33 -32.56 4.87
N ASP A 454 -0.98 -33.05 5.91
CA ASP A 454 -0.43 -33.20 7.26
C ASP A 454 0.05 -34.64 7.51
N LEU A 455 1.36 -34.83 7.58
CA LEU A 455 2.01 -36.12 7.85
C LEU A 455 2.54 -36.19 9.30
N GLY A 456 1.99 -35.38 10.20
CA GLY A 456 2.47 -35.22 11.57
C GLY A 456 3.66 -34.25 11.62
N MET A 457 4.89 -34.78 11.65
CA MET A 457 6.09 -33.93 11.72
C MET A 457 6.36 -33.12 10.44
N LEU A 458 5.73 -33.49 9.33
CA LEU A 458 5.91 -32.84 8.02
C LEU A 458 4.55 -32.37 7.50
N THR A 459 4.42 -31.07 7.26
CA THR A 459 3.33 -30.49 6.48
C THR A 459 3.84 -30.18 5.08
N ILE A 460 3.07 -30.57 4.05
CA ILE A 460 3.32 -30.20 2.65
C ILE A 460 2.15 -29.35 2.17
N ASN A 461 2.44 -28.22 1.54
CA ASN A 461 1.45 -27.42 0.82
C ASN A 461 1.73 -27.49 -0.67
N LEU A 462 0.74 -27.93 -1.45
CA LEU A 462 0.76 -27.89 -2.90
C LEU A 462 -0.40 -27.05 -3.39
N GLY A 463 -0.21 -26.27 -4.43
CA GLY A 463 -1.31 -25.54 -5.02
C GLY A 463 -0.90 -24.72 -6.21
N TRP A 464 -1.89 -24.10 -6.83
CA TRP A 464 -1.65 -23.14 -7.89
C TRP A 464 -2.78 -22.13 -7.94
N LYS A 465 -2.48 -21.02 -8.61
CA LYS A 465 -3.43 -19.97 -8.94
C LYS A 465 -3.49 -19.81 -10.45
N GLY A 466 -4.64 -19.41 -10.96
CA GLY A 466 -4.79 -19.02 -12.35
C GLY A 466 -5.61 -17.74 -12.46
N PHE A 467 -5.29 -16.87 -13.41
CA PHE A 467 -6.13 -15.71 -13.71
C PHE A 467 -6.16 -15.36 -15.19
N LYS A 468 -7.18 -14.57 -15.53
CA LYS A 468 -7.27 -13.78 -16.76
C LYS A 468 -7.76 -12.38 -16.40
N VAL A 469 -7.00 -11.37 -16.81
CA VAL A 469 -7.37 -9.96 -16.72
C VAL A 469 -7.42 -9.37 -18.12
N THR A 470 -8.52 -8.72 -18.44
CA THR A 470 -8.73 -8.05 -19.72
C THR A 470 -8.97 -6.57 -19.45
N ASN A 471 -8.11 -5.72 -20.00
CA ASN A 471 -8.21 -4.28 -19.91
C ASN A 471 -8.65 -3.73 -21.27
N GLU A 472 -9.61 -2.81 -21.25
CA GLU A 472 -10.13 -2.12 -22.43
C GLU A 472 -10.18 -0.63 -22.14
N ALA A 473 -9.70 0.19 -23.08
CA ALA A 473 -9.67 1.64 -23.00
C ALA A 473 -10.42 2.24 -24.20
N GLU A 474 -11.35 3.14 -23.91
CA GLU A 474 -12.18 3.84 -24.88
C GLU A 474 -12.05 5.35 -24.63
N ALA A 475 -11.80 6.13 -25.68
CA ALA A 475 -11.66 7.58 -25.55
C ALA A 475 -13.03 8.25 -25.52
N VAL A 476 -13.27 9.05 -24.49
CA VAL A 476 -14.37 10.02 -24.45
C VAL A 476 -13.93 11.32 -25.12
N VAL A 477 -12.72 11.77 -24.78
CA VAL A 477 -12.01 12.88 -25.42
C VAL A 477 -10.64 12.35 -25.86
N SER A 478 -10.57 11.98 -27.14
CA SER A 478 -9.36 11.41 -27.75
C SER A 478 -8.22 12.45 -27.81
N SER A 479 -7.01 11.98 -27.56
CA SER A 479 -5.78 12.77 -27.65
C SER A 479 -4.61 11.88 -28.11
N SER A 480 -3.39 12.15 -27.66
CA SER A 480 -2.20 11.35 -27.97
C SER A 480 -2.16 9.95 -27.34
N PHE A 481 -3.16 9.55 -26.56
CA PHE A 481 -3.20 8.26 -25.83
C PHE A 481 -3.99 7.17 -26.58
N PRO A 482 -3.71 5.88 -26.34
CA PRO A 482 -4.24 4.79 -27.13
C PRO A 482 -5.63 4.34 -26.65
N GLU A 483 -6.43 3.88 -27.61
CA GLU A 483 -7.62 3.07 -27.38
C GLU A 483 -7.33 1.61 -27.70
N GLY A 484 -8.11 0.71 -27.10
CA GLY A 484 -8.09 -0.71 -27.44
C GLY A 484 -7.97 -1.62 -26.23
N LYS A 485 -7.57 -2.85 -26.52
CA LYS A 485 -7.71 -3.97 -25.58
C LYS A 485 -6.40 -4.72 -25.41
N ILE A 486 -6.06 -5.05 -24.17
CA ILE A 486 -4.90 -5.89 -23.84
C ILE A 486 -5.27 -6.90 -22.75
N LYS A 487 -4.69 -8.10 -22.82
CA LYS A 487 -4.97 -9.20 -21.89
C LYS A 487 -3.68 -9.65 -21.21
N ALA A 488 -3.75 -9.90 -19.90
CA ALA A 488 -2.79 -10.73 -19.17
C ALA A 488 -3.48 -12.02 -18.73
N GLU A 489 -2.88 -13.17 -19.03
CA GLU A 489 -3.45 -14.48 -18.70
C GLU A 489 -2.34 -15.46 -18.31
N ASP A 490 -2.54 -16.11 -17.17
CA ASP A 490 -1.69 -17.20 -16.69
C ASP A 490 -2.53 -18.11 -15.80
N TRP A 491 -2.94 -19.26 -16.34
CA TRP A 491 -3.85 -20.19 -15.67
C TRP A 491 -3.17 -21.17 -14.71
N PHE A 492 -1.83 -21.19 -14.67
CA PHE A 492 -1.10 -22.14 -13.84
C PHE A 492 0.17 -21.52 -13.26
N GLN A 493 0.02 -20.96 -12.06
CA GLN A 493 1.07 -20.36 -11.26
C GLN A 493 1.34 -21.25 -10.04
N PRO A 494 2.28 -22.21 -10.14
CA PRO A 494 2.49 -23.24 -9.13
C PRO A 494 3.11 -22.71 -7.85
N HIS A 495 2.67 -23.27 -6.73
CA HIS A 495 3.17 -23.04 -5.38
C HIS A 495 3.43 -24.40 -4.72
N ALA A 496 4.58 -24.54 -4.09
CA ALA A 496 4.92 -25.73 -3.32
C ALA A 496 5.69 -25.31 -2.06
N GLY A 497 5.37 -25.88 -0.91
CA GLY A 497 6.06 -25.59 0.33
C GLY A 497 6.02 -26.76 1.28
N PHE A 498 6.93 -26.74 2.25
CA PHE A 498 7.00 -27.71 3.33
C PHE A 498 7.27 -27.01 4.67
N ALA A 499 6.84 -27.65 5.75
CA ALA A 499 7.20 -27.31 7.11
C ALA A 499 7.51 -28.60 7.87
N VAL A 500 8.63 -28.64 8.57
CA VAL A 500 9.09 -29.79 9.36
C VAL A 500 9.22 -29.35 10.81
N GLU A 501 8.41 -29.96 11.67
CA GLU A 501 8.54 -29.82 13.11
C GLU A 501 9.78 -30.60 13.58
N LEU A 502 10.79 -29.88 14.07
CA LEU A 502 12.00 -30.47 14.64
C LEU A 502 11.81 -30.82 16.13
N SER A 503 11.01 -30.02 16.81
CA SER A 503 10.64 -30.11 18.23
C SER A 503 9.39 -29.27 18.48
N PRO A 504 8.73 -29.40 19.65
CA PRO A 504 7.58 -28.56 19.99
C PRO A 504 7.84 -27.05 19.92
N GLU A 505 9.11 -26.62 19.98
CA GLU A 505 9.53 -25.22 19.94
C GLU A 505 10.14 -24.81 18.59
N ALA A 506 10.47 -25.72 17.67
CA ALA A 506 11.27 -25.40 16.49
C ALA A 506 10.76 -26.04 15.20
N GLU A 507 10.72 -25.25 14.13
CA GLU A 507 10.19 -25.66 12.83
C GLU A 507 11.08 -25.11 11.70
N ILE A 508 11.44 -25.96 10.72
CA ILE A 508 12.03 -25.51 9.46
C ILE A 508 10.92 -25.43 8.42
N PHE A 509 10.92 -24.36 7.62
CA PHE A 509 9.99 -24.21 6.49
C PHE A 509 10.73 -23.82 5.24
N GLY A 510 10.17 -24.14 4.08
CA GLY A 510 10.70 -23.67 2.81
C GLY A 510 9.69 -23.84 1.69
N GLY A 511 9.91 -23.14 0.59
CA GLY A 511 8.97 -23.19 -0.51
C GLY A 511 9.46 -22.53 -1.79
N PHE A 512 8.69 -22.78 -2.83
CA PHE A 512 8.81 -22.20 -4.15
C PHE A 512 7.46 -21.57 -4.52
N THR A 513 7.53 -20.42 -5.17
CA THR A 513 6.38 -19.90 -5.88
C THR A 513 6.72 -19.15 -7.15
N GLN A 514 5.90 -19.37 -8.17
CA GLN A 514 5.79 -18.54 -9.35
C GLN A 514 4.51 -17.69 -9.34
N VAL A 515 4.63 -16.41 -9.67
CA VAL A 515 3.48 -15.51 -9.88
C VAL A 515 3.70 -14.61 -11.08
N THR A 516 2.60 -14.24 -11.74
CA THR A 516 2.53 -13.31 -12.86
C THR A 516 1.60 -12.16 -12.48
N LYS A 517 1.92 -10.93 -12.90
CA LYS A 517 1.11 -9.73 -12.61
C LYS A 517 0.34 -9.26 -13.85
N ALA A 518 -0.90 -8.83 -13.66
CA ALA A 518 -1.68 -8.16 -14.70
C ALA A 518 -1.17 -6.75 -15.04
N PHE A 519 -1.48 -6.27 -16.24
CA PHE A 519 -1.15 -4.90 -16.64
C PHE A 519 -2.03 -3.88 -15.89
N ALA A 520 -1.46 -2.72 -15.56
CA ALA A 520 -2.24 -1.59 -15.05
C ALA A 520 -3.16 -1.04 -16.16
N SER A 521 -4.29 -0.45 -15.78
CA SER A 521 -5.32 0.02 -16.69
C SER A 521 -5.64 1.49 -16.43
N ALA A 522 -4.79 2.39 -16.94
CA ALA A 522 -4.97 3.83 -16.82
C ALA A 522 -4.11 4.57 -17.86
N THR A 523 -4.49 5.80 -18.22
CA THR A 523 -3.70 6.66 -19.11
C THR A 523 -2.34 7.06 -18.50
N THR A 524 -2.28 7.10 -17.16
CA THR A 524 -1.13 7.57 -16.39
C THR A 524 -0.16 6.46 -15.97
N THR A 525 -0.45 5.19 -16.25
CA THR A 525 0.43 4.05 -15.91
C THR A 525 0.13 2.82 -16.75
N GLY A 526 1.11 1.93 -16.91
CA GLY A 526 0.91 0.70 -17.69
C GLY A 526 0.83 0.94 -19.20
N PRO A 527 0.43 -0.08 -19.98
CA PRO A 527 0.56 -0.09 -21.44
C PRO A 527 -0.23 1.00 -22.16
N PHE A 528 -1.18 1.66 -21.48
CA PHE A 528 -1.94 2.78 -22.05
C PHE A 528 -1.25 4.15 -21.86
N SER A 529 -0.11 4.21 -21.16
CA SER A 529 0.69 5.43 -21.03
C SER A 529 1.69 5.62 -22.19
N THR A 530 1.17 5.58 -23.41
CA THR A 530 1.94 5.74 -24.67
C THR A 530 1.06 6.42 -25.73
N ASN A 531 1.41 6.34 -27.01
CA ASN A 531 0.52 6.73 -28.11
C ASN A 531 -0.03 5.51 -28.87
N GLN A 532 -1.02 5.71 -29.75
CA GLN A 532 -1.66 4.60 -30.48
C GLN A 532 -0.66 3.70 -31.21
N ALA A 533 0.31 4.29 -31.93
CA ALA A 533 1.31 3.52 -32.66
C ALA A 533 2.20 2.68 -31.71
N GLY A 534 2.60 3.25 -30.57
CA GLY A 534 3.36 2.55 -29.55
C GLY A 534 2.56 1.44 -28.88
N PHE A 535 1.26 1.65 -28.63
CA PHE A 535 0.37 0.62 -28.11
C PHE A 535 0.18 -0.53 -29.09
N ASP A 536 -0.07 -0.24 -30.37
CA ASP A 536 -0.23 -1.25 -31.41
C ASP A 536 1.03 -2.10 -31.61
N GLN A 537 2.21 -1.55 -31.33
CA GLN A 537 3.48 -2.30 -31.34
C GLN A 537 3.64 -3.27 -30.17
N ILE A 538 3.04 -2.99 -29.02
CA ILE A 538 3.25 -3.78 -27.80
C ILE A 538 2.05 -4.67 -27.47
N ARG A 539 0.82 -4.35 -27.89
CA ARG A 539 -0.40 -5.00 -27.40
C ARG A 539 -0.43 -6.53 -27.59
N ASP A 540 0.21 -7.03 -28.65
CA ASP A 540 0.21 -8.45 -29.01
C ASP A 540 1.45 -9.21 -28.47
N ASP A 541 2.52 -8.49 -28.14
CA ASP A 541 3.82 -9.08 -27.76
C ASP A 541 4.27 -8.74 -26.32
N LEU A 542 3.63 -7.77 -25.66
CA LEU A 542 3.97 -7.36 -24.30
C LEU A 542 3.67 -8.50 -23.34
N LYS A 543 4.71 -8.95 -22.63
CA LYS A 543 4.58 -9.98 -21.61
C LYS A 543 4.39 -9.35 -20.24
N PRO A 544 3.50 -9.90 -19.40
CA PRO A 544 3.38 -9.48 -18.02
C PRO A 544 4.68 -9.76 -17.24
N GLU A 545 4.91 -8.94 -16.22
CA GLU A 545 5.97 -9.18 -15.25
C GLU A 545 5.66 -10.45 -14.46
N SER A 546 6.68 -11.29 -14.24
CA SER A 546 6.55 -12.50 -13.42
C SER A 546 7.75 -12.64 -12.47
N SER A 547 7.55 -13.37 -11.37
CA SER A 547 8.59 -13.64 -10.39
C SER A 547 8.57 -15.08 -9.92
N ASP A 548 9.75 -15.66 -9.81
CA ASP A 548 9.99 -16.92 -9.11
C ASP A 548 10.67 -16.62 -7.78
N THR A 549 10.09 -17.11 -6.68
CA THR A 549 10.60 -16.94 -5.32
C THR A 549 10.92 -18.29 -4.71
N TYR A 550 12.12 -18.43 -4.16
CA TYR A 550 12.55 -19.55 -3.36
C TYR A 550 12.84 -19.05 -1.95
N GLU A 551 12.37 -19.76 -0.93
CA GLU A 551 12.65 -19.42 0.46
C GLU A 551 12.89 -20.64 1.33
N LEU A 552 13.69 -20.43 2.37
CA LEU A 552 14.00 -21.39 3.41
C LEU A 552 14.17 -20.63 4.72
N GLY A 553 13.61 -21.14 5.80
CA GLY A 553 13.72 -20.51 7.10
C GLY A 553 13.54 -21.47 8.27
N LEU A 554 13.82 -20.94 9.45
CA LEU A 554 13.71 -21.57 10.75
C LEU A 554 12.86 -20.67 11.63
N ARG A 555 11.89 -21.25 12.33
CA ARG A 555 11.13 -20.60 13.39
C ARG A 555 11.40 -21.27 14.71
N TYR A 556 11.43 -20.45 15.75
CA TYR A 556 11.55 -20.90 17.13
C TYR A 556 10.50 -20.19 17.98
N ASN A 557 9.73 -20.94 18.75
CA ASN A 557 8.69 -20.42 19.63
C ASN A 557 8.82 -21.07 21.00
N SER A 558 8.92 -20.23 22.04
CA SER A 558 8.98 -20.65 23.43
C SER A 558 8.27 -19.62 24.30
N SER A 559 8.03 -19.94 25.57
CA SER A 559 7.38 -19.01 26.50
C SER A 559 8.14 -17.70 26.71
N ARG A 560 9.45 -17.64 26.44
CA ARG A 560 10.30 -16.45 26.62
C ARG A 560 10.77 -15.81 25.32
N PHE A 561 11.00 -16.61 24.29
CA PHE A 561 11.58 -16.14 23.04
C PHE A 561 10.83 -16.71 21.85
N ASN A 562 10.45 -15.82 20.93
CA ASN A 562 9.85 -16.15 19.65
C ASN A 562 10.72 -15.51 18.56
N GLY A 563 11.04 -16.25 17.51
CA GLY A 563 11.85 -15.69 16.43
C GLY A 563 11.81 -16.48 15.14
N THR A 564 12.27 -15.83 14.08
CA THR A 564 12.39 -16.39 12.75
C THR A 564 13.71 -15.97 12.13
N LEU A 565 14.30 -16.87 11.34
CA LEU A 565 15.44 -16.62 10.48
C LEU A 565 15.10 -17.18 9.10
N GLY A 566 15.21 -16.36 8.06
CA GLY A 566 14.88 -16.74 6.69
C GLY A 566 15.93 -16.28 5.70
N ALA A 567 16.03 -17.00 4.59
CA ALA A 567 16.76 -16.61 3.40
C ALA A 567 15.88 -16.80 2.17
N TYR A 568 16.05 -15.92 1.18
CA TYR A 568 15.26 -15.99 -0.04
C TYR A 568 16.07 -15.62 -1.29
N LEU A 569 15.61 -16.14 -2.42
CA LEU A 569 16.05 -15.80 -3.76
C LEU A 569 14.82 -15.48 -4.60
N VAL A 570 14.79 -14.29 -5.17
CA VAL A 570 13.74 -13.82 -6.08
C VAL A 570 14.36 -13.56 -7.45
N SER A 571 13.73 -14.07 -8.49
CA SER A 571 14.09 -13.80 -9.89
C SER A 571 12.88 -13.25 -10.63
N PHE A 572 12.95 -11.97 -11.00
CA PHE A 572 11.95 -11.32 -11.85
C PHE A 572 12.30 -11.49 -13.32
N ARG A 573 11.26 -11.63 -14.15
CA ARG A 573 11.34 -11.61 -15.60
C ARG A 573 10.39 -10.55 -16.15
N ASN A 574 10.80 -9.92 -17.26
CA ASN A 574 10.03 -8.88 -17.95
C ASN A 574 9.69 -7.70 -17.03
N ARG A 575 10.65 -7.23 -16.23
CA ARG A 575 10.47 -6.08 -15.34
C ARG A 575 10.11 -4.85 -16.18
N LEU A 576 8.91 -4.31 -16.00
CA LEU A 576 8.48 -3.08 -16.66
C LEU A 576 8.71 -1.91 -15.71
N LEU A 577 9.52 -0.94 -16.12
CA LEU A 577 9.72 0.30 -15.36
C LEU A 577 9.24 1.50 -16.16
N ALA A 578 8.64 2.45 -15.45
CA ALA A 578 8.35 3.78 -15.97
C ALA A 578 9.58 4.66 -15.76
N VAL A 579 10.05 5.32 -16.83
CA VAL A 579 11.08 6.35 -16.75
C VAL A 579 10.40 7.71 -16.80
N GLN A 580 10.70 8.53 -15.79
CA GLN A 580 10.21 9.90 -15.72
C GLN A 580 10.83 10.74 -16.83
N VAL A 581 9.98 11.39 -17.63
CA VAL A 581 10.38 12.28 -18.73
C VAL A 581 10.10 13.72 -18.29
N GLY A 582 11.05 14.37 -17.61
CA GLY A 582 10.92 15.76 -17.14
C GLY A 582 10.14 15.94 -15.82
N SER A 583 9.77 17.18 -15.50
CA SER A 583 9.09 17.49 -14.22
C SER A 583 7.67 16.88 -14.17
N PRO A 584 7.23 16.27 -13.03
CA PRO A 584 5.92 15.58 -12.95
C PRO A 584 4.72 16.48 -13.28
N ILE A 585 4.83 17.78 -13.02
CA ILE A 585 3.80 18.78 -13.32
C ILE A 585 3.52 18.96 -14.81
N LEU A 586 4.44 18.58 -15.69
CA LEU A 586 4.21 18.64 -17.13
C LEU A 586 3.22 17.54 -17.56
N GLY A 587 3.01 16.52 -16.72
CA GLY A 587 2.05 15.44 -17.00
C GLY A 587 2.45 14.61 -18.22
N LEU A 588 3.74 14.62 -18.54
CA LEU A 588 4.32 13.87 -19.64
C LEU A 588 4.14 12.37 -19.37
N ALA A 589 3.75 11.64 -20.41
CA ALA A 589 3.65 10.18 -20.31
C ALA A 589 5.03 9.62 -19.90
N SER A 590 5.03 8.75 -18.89
CA SER A 590 6.27 8.07 -18.52
C SER A 590 6.64 7.09 -19.63
N ALA A 591 7.91 7.05 -20.00
CA ALA A 591 8.36 6.06 -20.97
C ALA A 591 8.40 4.68 -20.30
N LEU A 592 7.51 3.78 -20.71
CA LEU A 592 7.59 2.39 -20.29
C LEU A 592 8.80 1.72 -20.94
N GLN A 593 9.65 1.11 -20.11
CA GLN A 593 10.83 0.38 -20.53
C GLN A 593 10.82 -1.01 -19.89
N ASN A 594 11.01 -2.03 -20.72
CA ASN A 594 11.33 -3.36 -20.21
C ASN A 594 12.80 -3.37 -19.82
N VAL A 595 13.07 -3.42 -18.52
CA VAL A 595 14.44 -3.44 -17.96
C VAL A 595 14.96 -4.85 -17.75
N GLY A 596 14.31 -5.84 -18.35
CA GLY A 596 14.74 -7.23 -18.36
C GLY A 596 14.55 -7.90 -17.00
N ASN A 597 15.59 -8.58 -16.54
CA ASN A 597 15.54 -9.39 -15.33
C ASN A 597 16.09 -8.62 -14.12
N VAL A 598 15.49 -8.86 -12.96
CA VAL A 598 15.99 -8.43 -11.65
C VAL A 598 16.20 -9.67 -10.81
N ARG A 599 17.27 -9.73 -10.02
CA ARG A 599 17.40 -10.77 -8.99
C ARG A 599 17.71 -10.13 -7.65
N ALA A 600 16.95 -10.55 -6.64
CA ALA A 600 17.12 -10.18 -5.25
C ALA A 600 17.48 -11.43 -4.42
N VAL A 601 18.51 -11.30 -3.60
CA VAL A 601 18.89 -12.31 -2.60
C VAL A 601 18.91 -11.63 -1.24
N GLY A 602 18.34 -12.27 -0.24
CA GLY A 602 18.32 -11.68 1.09
C GLY A 602 18.28 -12.67 2.24
N ILE A 603 18.59 -12.13 3.41
CA ILE A 603 18.43 -12.80 4.71
C ILE A 603 17.64 -11.89 5.63
N GLU A 604 16.79 -12.49 6.44
CA GLU A 604 15.92 -11.80 7.38
C GLU A 604 15.93 -12.51 8.72
N ALA A 605 15.98 -11.75 9.79
CA ALA A 605 15.81 -12.26 11.14
C ALA A 605 14.87 -11.34 11.92
N ALA A 606 14.02 -11.92 12.74
CA ALA A 606 13.23 -11.18 13.72
C ALA A 606 13.11 -11.99 15.01
N GLY A 607 13.07 -11.31 16.14
CA GLY A 607 12.94 -11.93 17.45
C GLY A 607 12.21 -11.02 18.43
N ASP A 608 11.35 -11.64 19.22
CA ASP A 608 10.64 -11.06 20.36
C ASP A 608 11.07 -11.82 21.63
N LEU A 609 11.55 -11.08 22.61
CA LEU A 609 12.07 -11.61 23.87
C LEU A 609 11.30 -11.00 25.05
N LYS A 610 10.63 -11.86 25.81
CA LYS A 610 10.00 -11.49 27.08
C LYS A 610 11.06 -11.49 28.18
N LEU A 611 11.48 -10.29 28.60
CA LEU A 611 12.47 -10.09 29.66
C LEU A 611 11.87 -10.30 31.07
N GLY A 612 10.54 -10.22 31.18
CA GLY A 612 9.81 -10.31 32.45
C GLY A 612 9.62 -8.94 33.10
N GLN A 613 8.85 -8.88 34.19
CA GLN A 613 8.53 -7.63 34.92
C GLN A 613 7.96 -6.54 33.99
N GLY A 614 7.11 -6.93 33.03
CA GLY A 614 6.53 -6.02 32.05
C GLY A 614 7.43 -5.60 30.90
N PHE A 615 8.72 -5.98 30.89
CA PHE A 615 9.63 -5.65 29.79
C PHE A 615 9.62 -6.68 28.66
N GLY A 616 9.59 -6.17 27.43
CA GLY A 616 9.79 -6.93 26.20
C GLY A 616 10.81 -6.24 25.30
N LEU A 617 11.56 -7.04 24.54
CA LEU A 617 12.53 -6.57 23.55
C LEU A 617 12.20 -7.20 22.21
N TYR A 618 12.02 -6.36 21.20
CA TYR A 618 11.89 -6.79 19.81
C TYR A 618 13.10 -6.31 19.00
N ALA A 619 13.57 -7.14 18.09
CA ALA A 619 14.55 -6.74 17.09
C ALA A 619 14.29 -7.44 15.75
N SER A 620 14.51 -6.73 14.64
CA SER A 620 14.51 -7.30 13.31
C SER A 620 15.64 -6.75 12.46
N TYR A 621 16.19 -7.58 11.58
CA TYR A 621 17.24 -7.22 10.65
C TYR A 621 16.95 -7.85 9.31
N SER A 622 17.20 -7.09 8.24
CA SER A 622 17.16 -7.61 6.88
C SER A 622 18.33 -7.11 6.06
N TYR A 623 18.92 -8.02 5.30
CA TYR A 623 19.84 -7.71 4.22
C TYR A 623 19.21 -8.10 2.88
N THR A 624 19.16 -7.17 1.93
CA THR A 624 18.71 -7.44 0.56
C THR A 624 19.71 -6.94 -0.46
N ASP A 625 20.14 -7.80 -1.38
CA ASP A 625 20.90 -7.42 -2.57
C ASP A 625 20.04 -7.61 -3.82
N ALA A 626 19.31 -6.55 -4.20
CA ALA A 626 18.50 -6.51 -5.41
C ALA A 626 19.25 -5.78 -6.53
N THR A 627 19.53 -6.47 -7.65
CA THR A 627 20.25 -5.87 -8.79
C THR A 627 19.59 -6.16 -10.13
N TYR A 628 19.66 -5.18 -11.04
CA TYR A 628 19.32 -5.34 -12.45
C TYR A 628 20.31 -6.29 -13.13
N ARG A 629 19.82 -7.10 -14.07
CA ARG A 629 20.62 -8.12 -14.77
C ARG A 629 20.91 -7.77 -16.22
N ASP A 630 20.15 -6.83 -16.77
CA ASP A 630 20.22 -6.39 -18.17
C ASP A 630 20.39 -4.87 -18.21
N ASP A 631 20.97 -4.38 -19.31
CA ASP A 631 20.95 -2.95 -19.64
C ASP A 631 19.66 -2.63 -20.40
N VAL A 632 19.24 -1.36 -20.38
CA VAL A 632 18.08 -0.94 -21.16
C VAL A 632 18.51 -0.62 -22.58
N LEU A 633 17.91 -1.30 -23.55
CA LEU A 633 18.11 -1.07 -24.97
C LEU A 633 16.81 -0.53 -25.60
N ASN A 634 16.94 0.30 -26.63
CA ASN A 634 15.81 0.74 -27.43
C ASN A 634 15.29 -0.43 -28.27
N SER A 635 13.99 -0.72 -28.16
CA SER A 635 13.36 -1.85 -28.85
C SER A 635 13.40 -1.74 -30.39
N SER A 636 13.51 -0.54 -30.96
CA SER A 636 13.46 -0.35 -32.41
C SER A 636 14.80 -0.61 -33.11
N ASP A 637 15.93 -0.29 -32.48
CA ASP A 637 17.26 -0.31 -33.10
C ASP A 637 18.36 -0.94 -32.23
N GLY A 638 18.04 -1.36 -31.01
CA GLY A 638 18.97 -2.00 -30.08
C GLY A 638 20.00 -1.05 -29.46
N THR A 639 19.85 0.28 -29.62
CA THR A 639 20.76 1.26 -29.03
C THR A 639 20.67 1.27 -27.50
N LEU A 640 21.82 1.48 -26.83
CA LEU A 640 21.87 1.54 -25.37
C LEU A 640 21.18 2.82 -24.85
N VAL A 641 20.13 2.64 -24.06
CA VAL A 641 19.37 3.71 -23.42
C VAL A 641 19.89 3.99 -22.01
N ALA A 642 20.18 2.93 -21.23
CA ALA A 642 20.72 3.07 -19.87
C ALA A 642 21.58 1.86 -19.47
N ALA A 643 22.81 2.12 -19.02
CA ALA A 643 23.74 1.11 -18.53
C ALA A 643 23.48 0.77 -17.04
N ILE A 644 22.48 -0.07 -16.79
CA ILE A 644 21.97 -0.38 -15.45
C ILE A 644 22.33 -1.79 -14.98
N LYS A 645 22.95 -2.62 -15.83
CA LYS A 645 23.35 -3.98 -15.47
C LYS A 645 24.28 -3.97 -14.26
N GLY A 646 23.94 -4.78 -13.25
CA GLY A 646 24.68 -4.87 -11.99
C GLY A 646 24.45 -3.71 -11.02
N LYS A 647 23.64 -2.71 -11.38
CA LYS A 647 23.21 -1.63 -10.49
C LYS A 647 22.16 -2.14 -9.50
N THR A 648 22.16 -1.57 -8.31
CA THR A 648 21.16 -1.81 -7.27
C THR A 648 19.82 -1.22 -7.70
N VAL A 649 18.74 -1.96 -7.46
CA VAL A 649 17.38 -1.49 -7.73
C VAL A 649 17.11 -0.22 -6.94
N VAL A 650 16.49 0.78 -7.58
CA VAL A 650 16.13 2.05 -6.93
C VAL A 650 15.23 1.81 -5.71
N ASP A 651 15.40 2.64 -4.68
CA ASP A 651 14.68 2.53 -3.39
C ASP A 651 14.77 1.16 -2.69
N SER A 652 15.81 0.37 -3.00
CA SER A 652 16.14 -0.89 -2.31
C SER A 652 17.26 -0.67 -1.29
N PRO A 653 16.96 -0.40 -0.01
CA PRO A 653 17.99 -0.34 1.03
C PRO A 653 18.61 -1.71 1.26
N LYS A 654 19.94 -1.79 1.25
CA LYS A 654 20.64 -3.07 1.48
C LYS A 654 20.51 -3.57 2.90
N HIS A 655 20.52 -2.68 3.89
CA HIS A 655 20.41 -3.05 5.30
C HIS A 655 19.27 -2.27 5.95
N MET A 656 18.43 -2.99 6.69
CA MET A 656 17.46 -2.40 7.60
C MET A 656 17.55 -3.09 8.95
N LEU A 657 17.42 -2.31 10.02
CA LEU A 657 17.44 -2.78 11.39
C LEU A 657 16.35 -2.06 12.18
N ARG A 658 15.58 -2.83 12.96
CA ARG A 658 14.61 -2.34 13.93
C ARG A 658 14.94 -2.90 15.29
N GLY A 659 14.83 -2.05 16.30
CA GLY A 659 14.93 -2.46 17.70
C GLY A 659 13.90 -1.69 18.50
N GLU A 660 13.19 -2.38 19.38
CA GLU A 660 12.19 -1.76 20.25
C GLU A 660 12.24 -2.38 21.65
N LEU A 661 12.33 -1.51 22.66
CA LEU A 661 12.12 -1.87 24.06
C LEU A 661 10.72 -1.41 24.44
N ASN A 662 9.88 -2.34 24.90
CA ASN A 662 8.56 -2.07 25.42
C ASN A 662 8.48 -2.36 26.92
N TYR A 663 7.62 -1.62 27.60
CA TYR A 663 7.27 -1.81 29.00
C TYR A 663 5.76 -1.74 29.15
N ASP A 664 5.17 -2.69 29.84
CA ASP A 664 3.76 -2.70 30.18
C ASP A 664 3.54 -3.42 31.52
N GLN A 665 3.31 -2.66 32.58
CA GLN A 665 3.01 -3.23 33.89
C GLN A 665 2.16 -2.27 34.75
N GLY A 666 1.04 -2.80 35.24
CA GLY A 666 0.11 -2.04 36.07
C GLY A 666 -0.44 -0.83 35.30
N PRO A 667 -0.42 0.39 35.88
CA PRO A 667 -0.95 1.56 35.20
C PRO A 667 0.00 2.12 34.14
N LEU A 668 1.29 1.77 34.14
CA LEU A 668 2.29 2.39 33.27
C LEU A 668 2.61 1.49 32.07
N PHE A 669 2.67 2.09 30.89
CA PHE A 669 3.16 1.44 29.68
C PHE A 669 3.97 2.42 28.82
N GLY A 670 4.78 1.90 27.90
CA GLY A 670 5.55 2.72 26.98
C GLY A 670 6.45 1.90 26.07
N ARG A 671 7.04 2.57 25.07
CA ARG A 671 8.03 1.99 24.17
C ARG A 671 9.05 3.02 23.72
N ILE A 672 10.23 2.54 23.36
CA ILE A 672 11.21 3.30 22.59
C ILE A 672 11.73 2.40 21.45
N GLY A 673 11.59 2.89 20.22
CA GLY A 673 11.93 2.15 19.01
C GLY A 673 12.91 2.91 18.14
N ALA A 674 13.87 2.20 17.56
CA ALA A 674 14.83 2.74 16.61
C ALA A 674 14.68 2.06 15.23
N ASN A 675 14.71 2.89 14.20
CA ASN A 675 14.60 2.53 12.79
C ASN A 675 15.88 2.93 12.05
N TYR A 676 16.69 1.95 11.66
CA TYR A 676 17.83 2.18 10.78
C TYR A 676 17.54 1.67 9.36
N MET A 677 17.93 2.49 8.38
CA MET A 677 17.91 2.14 6.97
C MET A 677 19.19 2.66 6.30
N SER A 678 19.84 1.81 5.51
CA SER A 678 21.03 2.19 4.74
C SER A 678 20.71 3.13 3.57
N LYS A 679 21.76 3.66 2.93
CA LYS A 679 21.69 4.43 1.68
C LYS A 679 20.75 3.81 0.64
N ARG A 680 20.03 4.66 -0.08
CA ARG A 680 19.12 4.28 -1.18
C ARG A 680 19.40 5.10 -2.43
N TYR A 681 19.35 4.47 -3.59
CA TYR A 681 19.51 5.14 -4.88
C TYR A 681 18.16 5.58 -5.44
N TYR A 682 18.16 6.70 -6.14
CA TYR A 682 16.98 7.25 -6.80
C TYR A 682 17.19 7.54 -8.30
N SER A 683 18.29 7.03 -8.85
CA SER A 683 18.53 6.92 -10.28
C SER A 683 18.88 5.48 -10.67
N TYR A 684 18.46 5.07 -11.87
CA TYR A 684 18.70 3.71 -12.34
C TYR A 684 20.19 3.39 -12.56
N THR A 685 21.02 4.38 -12.94
CA THR A 685 22.48 4.22 -13.04
C THR A 685 23.21 4.23 -11.68
N ASN A 686 22.47 4.50 -10.59
CA ASN A 686 22.97 4.65 -9.22
C ASN A 686 24.01 5.77 -9.04
N ASP A 687 23.89 6.85 -9.80
CA ASP A 687 24.70 8.07 -9.64
C ASP A 687 24.11 9.09 -8.65
N ALA A 688 22.84 8.91 -8.24
CA ALA A 688 22.14 9.75 -7.28
C ALA A 688 21.55 8.91 -6.12
N SER A 689 21.76 9.36 -4.89
CA SER A 689 21.37 8.62 -3.68
C SER A 689 21.08 9.53 -2.50
N VAL A 690 20.30 9.03 -1.54
CA VAL A 690 20.13 9.65 -0.21
C VAL A 690 20.87 8.82 0.84
N ASP A 691 21.44 9.49 1.83
CA ASP A 691 22.19 8.86 2.91
C ASP A 691 21.31 7.97 3.79
N GLY A 692 21.96 7.04 4.50
CA GLY A 692 21.30 6.24 5.53
C GLY A 692 20.79 7.10 6.70
N ARG A 693 19.78 6.58 7.41
CA ARG A 693 19.15 7.27 8.54
C ARG A 693 18.93 6.35 9.74
N VAL A 694 18.90 6.96 10.92
CA VAL A 694 18.32 6.38 12.13
C VAL A 694 17.23 7.33 12.62
N ILE A 695 16.01 6.82 12.79
CA ILE A 695 14.89 7.55 13.38
C ILE A 695 14.49 6.85 14.68
N VAL A 696 14.22 7.63 15.72
CA VAL A 696 13.82 7.11 17.03
C VAL A 696 12.44 7.67 17.36
N ASP A 697 11.51 6.78 17.67
CA ASP A 697 10.17 7.12 18.14
C ASP A 697 9.99 6.59 19.56
N ALA A 698 9.17 7.26 20.37
CA ALA A 698 8.89 6.83 21.74
C ALA A 698 7.44 7.12 22.12
N SER A 699 6.91 6.31 23.04
CA SER A 699 5.65 6.61 23.72
C SER A 699 5.70 6.23 25.19
N ILE A 700 4.91 6.93 25.99
CA ILE A 700 4.66 6.63 27.39
C ILE A 700 3.17 6.87 27.66
N GLY A 701 2.54 6.00 28.44
CA GLY A 701 1.13 6.12 28.77
C GLY A 701 0.82 5.66 30.18
N TYR A 702 -0.30 6.16 30.70
CA TYR A 702 -0.78 5.91 32.06
C TYR A 702 -2.28 5.60 32.03
N ARG A 703 -2.64 4.43 32.55
CA ARG A 703 -4.03 4.01 32.78
C ARG A 703 -4.52 4.63 34.08
N ILE A 704 -5.37 5.65 33.95
CA ILE A 704 -5.96 6.37 35.08
C ILE A 704 -6.99 5.49 35.77
N THR A 705 -7.81 4.80 34.97
CA THR A 705 -8.73 3.74 35.39
C THR A 705 -8.66 2.61 34.36
N ASP A 706 -9.44 1.55 34.55
CA ASP A 706 -9.58 0.49 33.55
C ASP A 706 -10.26 0.98 32.25
N GLN A 707 -10.92 2.14 32.31
CA GLN A 707 -11.68 2.75 31.21
C GLN A 707 -10.97 3.94 30.58
N ILE A 708 -10.08 4.62 31.30
CA ILE A 708 -9.48 5.90 30.89
C ILE A 708 -7.96 5.80 30.90
N GLU A 709 -7.33 6.11 29.79
CA GLU A 709 -5.87 6.21 29.68
C GLU A 709 -5.42 7.49 28.96
N VAL A 710 -4.23 7.97 29.34
CA VAL A 710 -3.55 9.08 28.67
C VAL A 710 -2.22 8.57 28.12
N GLN A 711 -1.87 9.00 26.91
CA GLN A 711 -0.66 8.59 26.22
C GLN A 711 0.04 9.81 25.60
N LEU A 712 1.36 9.89 25.76
CA LEU A 712 2.23 10.84 25.08
C LEU A 712 3.07 10.10 24.04
N ASN A 713 3.17 10.64 22.84
CA ASN A 713 3.94 10.09 21.73
C ASN A 713 4.93 11.12 21.21
N ALA A 714 6.11 10.68 20.85
CA ALA A 714 7.14 11.47 20.20
C ALA A 714 7.59 10.75 18.93
N SER A 715 7.47 11.39 17.77
CA SER A 715 8.05 10.92 16.53
C SER A 715 9.32 11.70 16.19
N ASN A 716 10.32 11.02 15.64
CA ASN A 716 11.62 11.60 15.32
C ASN A 716 12.23 12.33 16.54
N LEU A 717 12.32 11.62 17.67
CA LEU A 717 12.67 12.14 19.00
C LEU A 717 13.98 12.95 19.04
N PHE A 718 14.90 12.74 18.11
CA PHE A 718 16.19 13.46 18.05
C PHE A 718 16.26 14.49 16.92
N ASP A 719 15.13 14.87 16.33
CA ASP A 719 15.02 15.87 15.26
C ASP A 719 15.98 15.62 14.09
N LYS A 720 16.09 14.34 13.66
CA LYS A 720 16.94 13.99 12.53
C LYS A 720 16.36 14.62 11.28
N LYS A 721 17.16 15.37 10.53
CA LYS A 721 16.86 15.78 9.15
C LYS A 721 17.16 14.62 8.20
N TYR A 722 16.18 14.24 7.39
CA TYR A 722 16.30 13.12 6.45
C TYR A 722 15.33 13.26 5.28
N ILE A 723 15.64 12.55 4.19
CA ILE A 723 14.69 12.32 3.10
C ILE A 723 13.86 11.09 3.46
N SER A 724 12.55 11.27 3.61
CA SER A 724 11.65 10.16 3.90
C SER A 724 11.35 9.38 2.62
N THR A 725 10.66 10.02 1.69
CA THR A 725 10.14 9.41 0.47
C THR A 725 11.05 9.69 -0.72
N ILE A 726 11.27 8.65 -1.52
CA ILE A 726 11.95 8.71 -2.79
C ILE A 726 11.00 8.18 -3.88
N GLY A 727 11.06 8.74 -5.08
CA GLY A 727 10.27 8.25 -6.21
C GLY A 727 8.82 8.75 -6.17
N SER A 728 8.53 9.86 -5.49
CA SER A 728 7.23 10.54 -5.57
C SER A 728 6.79 10.82 -7.01
N GLY A 729 7.68 11.42 -7.82
CA GLY A 729 7.50 11.72 -9.24
C GLY A 729 7.98 10.63 -10.20
N GLY A 730 8.44 9.48 -9.69
CA GLY A 730 9.09 8.42 -10.45
C GLY A 730 10.61 8.47 -10.39
N PHE A 731 11.27 7.61 -11.16
CA PHE A 731 12.73 7.52 -11.20
C PHE A 731 13.25 7.84 -12.61
N GLY A 732 14.37 8.57 -12.66
CA GLY A 732 15.10 8.84 -13.88
C GLY A 732 16.26 7.87 -14.11
N ASN A 733 16.79 7.84 -15.33
CA ASN A 733 17.97 7.04 -15.65
C ASN A 733 19.20 7.50 -14.84
N SER A 734 19.43 8.81 -14.76
CA SER A 734 20.62 9.41 -14.16
C SER A 734 20.28 10.76 -13.51
N GLY A 735 21.09 11.17 -12.54
CA GLY A 735 21.09 12.53 -12.00
C GLY A 735 20.02 12.81 -10.96
N ASP A 736 19.88 14.10 -10.63
CA ASP A 736 19.09 14.58 -9.51
C ASP A 736 17.65 14.92 -9.93
N ALA A 737 16.75 13.94 -9.85
CA ALA A 737 15.33 14.14 -10.15
C ALA A 737 14.57 14.82 -9.00
N GLN A 738 13.58 15.66 -9.34
CA GLN A 738 12.64 16.27 -8.40
C GLN A 738 11.61 15.22 -7.94
N THR A 739 12.01 14.37 -7.00
CA THR A 739 11.22 13.21 -6.56
C THR A 739 11.42 12.84 -5.08
N LEU A 740 11.99 13.76 -4.29
CA LEU A 740 12.32 13.56 -2.89
C LEU A 740 11.32 14.33 -2.02
N LEU A 741 10.80 13.68 -0.98
CA LEU A 741 10.07 14.36 0.09
C LEU A 741 10.87 14.29 1.38
N ILE A 742 10.88 15.42 2.08
CA ILE A 742 11.58 15.58 3.35
C ILE A 742 10.75 14.94 4.46
N GLY A 743 11.40 14.23 5.39
CA GLY A 743 10.73 13.67 6.55
C GLY A 743 10.34 14.73 7.58
N ALA A 744 9.23 14.49 8.29
CA ALA A 744 8.77 15.39 9.34
C ALA A 744 9.84 15.58 10.44
N PRO A 745 9.92 16.79 11.03
CA PRO A 745 10.81 17.07 12.16
C PRO A 745 10.34 16.33 13.41
N GLN A 746 10.97 16.59 14.56
CA GLN A 746 10.48 16.12 15.84
C GLN A 746 9.04 16.60 16.09
N GLN A 747 8.13 15.68 16.43
CA GLN A 747 6.72 15.97 16.71
C GLN A 747 6.22 15.24 17.95
N PHE A 748 5.30 15.87 18.69
CA PHE A 748 4.74 15.35 19.92
C PHE A 748 3.21 15.35 19.89
N PHE A 749 2.60 14.30 20.45
CA PHE A 749 1.15 14.12 20.48
C PHE A 749 0.71 13.61 21.84
N VAL A 750 -0.41 14.14 22.34
CA VAL A 750 -1.08 13.66 23.54
C VAL A 750 -2.43 13.10 23.16
N THR A 751 -2.72 11.89 23.64
CA THR A 751 -3.98 11.19 23.42
C THR A 751 -4.66 10.92 24.76
N LEU A 752 -5.96 11.20 24.83
CA LEU A 752 -6.87 10.69 25.85
C LEU A 752 -7.74 9.60 25.20
N LYS A 753 -7.80 8.41 25.80
CA LYS A 753 -8.70 7.32 25.38
C LYS A 753 -9.67 6.98 26.51
N ALA A 754 -10.91 6.70 26.13
CA ALA A 754 -11.97 6.27 27.03
C ALA A 754 -12.76 5.11 26.42
N GLY A 755 -13.07 4.08 27.20
CA GLY A 755 -13.91 2.95 26.81
C GLY A 755 -14.87 2.57 27.93
N PHE A 756 -16.17 2.42 27.62
CA PHE A 756 -17.25 2.13 28.57
C PHE A 756 -18.06 0.91 28.13
#